data_AF-A0A9Q8V8J7-F1
#
_entry.id   AF-A0A9Q8V8J7-F1
#
_cell.length_a   1.000
_cell.length_b   1.000
_cell.length_c   1.000
_cell.angle_alpha   90.00
_cell.angle_beta   90.00
_cell.angle_gamma   90.00
#
_symmetry.space_group_name_H-M   'P 1'
#
loop_
_entity.id
_entity.type
_entity.pdbx_description
1 polymer ?
#
loop_
_entity_poly.entity_id
_entity_poly.type
_entity_poly.pdbx_seq_one_letter_code
_entity_poly.pdbx_strand_id
1 'polypeptide(L)'
;MEKGSANGASAQNGTSAVTAGTGIAFPHPKDATKVPVSRAKIQATPTFCAGDKVDVTEVNNYLQHYGYMPSSSSSSSTATASAAAAAAEDAAAAAAAAAAAEKEVVPAAEDAAAAAAAAEKEVVAAAAGEDTATALRAFQEFFKLKVDGVFGPETRQAMSEERCGFPDLTQSVDFTVLGPWKDRNIRYAFGAQSSQLGAEACKAAIRRALKTWADAGAGLTFSEVAGDQSPEVFVEFRPANDPDHSMVGGVLAHADFPPGYSVIVKGLPLPVHYDDQEHKWVDGAVAGAFDIETVGLHEFGHILGLAHSGVAGAVMYPSVSPNLTKRSLTEDDRLAIRNLYPAWRFLGGLYYGIPAVVSWAPGRTDVFVRGTNNAVYHKWQTGGGGSAWNPSETEYENLGGTVYGDVTAVSWGPNRIDLFALGTDNACWHKWWDGSAWGGWESLGGGIIGDICAVSWGANRLDLFVRGMNNSVYHKAWNGSAWMPSVTGWTNLGGVIVGSPKAVCWGPNRIDVLVRGTNNGVYQKTWNGNAWLPSVLGWQNLGGTVMDDVTPVSGAPNHLDLFVRGTNNAVYQKSWNGSAWVPSEGGWTSLGGVVMSRPSAAAWGGSRITLAAQGTNNSVYVKEFNGTAWNDWNSIGGVVTDAPVVHPRGGERAAVFARGTNASLYAYD
;
A
#
# COMPACT_ATOMS: atom_id res chain seq x y z
N MET A 1 -40.35 26.24 2.31
CA MET A 1 -41.03 25.64 1.14
C MET A 1 -40.15 25.88 -0.06
N GLU A 2 -39.45 24.86 -0.52
CA GLU A 2 -39.26 24.52 -1.94
C GLU A 2 -38.43 23.23 -1.98
N LYS A 3 -38.99 22.23 -2.66
CA LYS A 3 -38.44 20.89 -2.82
C LYS A 3 -37.48 20.90 -4.00
N GLY A 4 -36.21 20.57 -3.78
CA GLY A 4 -35.25 20.22 -4.83
C GLY A 4 -34.86 18.76 -4.69
N SER A 5 -35.44 17.90 -5.53
CA SER A 5 -35.15 16.48 -5.62
C SER A 5 -33.78 16.26 -6.25
N ALA A 6 -32.80 15.77 -5.50
CA ALA A 6 -31.52 15.30 -6.05
C ALA A 6 -31.57 13.77 -6.14
N ASN A 7 -31.81 13.27 -7.36
CA ASN A 7 -31.59 11.87 -7.71
C ASN A 7 -30.10 11.56 -7.57
N GLY A 8 -29.74 10.77 -6.57
CA GLY A 8 -28.43 10.13 -6.47
C GLY A 8 -28.32 9.07 -7.56
N ALA A 9 -27.71 9.41 -8.69
CA ALA A 9 -27.25 8.43 -9.65
C ALA A 9 -26.11 7.63 -9.00
N SER A 10 -26.36 6.36 -8.70
CA SER A 10 -25.32 5.38 -8.41
C SER A 10 -24.40 5.30 -9.62
N ALA A 11 -23.15 5.74 -9.46
CA ALA A 11 -22.09 5.43 -10.40
C ALA A 11 -21.84 3.91 -10.36
N GLN A 12 -22.56 3.17 -11.21
CA GLN A 12 -22.11 1.85 -11.62
C GLN A 12 -20.82 2.06 -12.41
N ASN A 13 -19.68 1.78 -11.76
CA ASN A 13 -18.42 1.58 -12.46
C ASN A 13 -18.63 0.39 -13.41
N GLY A 14 -18.91 0.71 -14.68
CA GLY A 14 -18.77 -0.25 -15.77
C GLY A 14 -17.30 -0.66 -15.85
N THR A 15 -16.98 -1.83 -15.32
CA THR A 15 -15.69 -2.48 -15.51
C THR A 15 -15.60 -2.91 -16.96
N SER A 16 -14.98 -2.08 -17.79
CA SER A 16 -14.53 -2.48 -19.13
C SER A 16 -13.53 -3.63 -18.99
N ALA A 17 -13.80 -4.74 -19.67
CA ALA A 17 -12.88 -5.86 -19.79
C ALA A 17 -11.52 -5.36 -20.30
N VAL A 18 -10.48 -5.54 -19.50
CA VAL A 18 -9.11 -5.24 -19.90
C VAL A 18 -8.52 -6.50 -20.52
N THR A 19 -8.17 -6.40 -21.80
CA THR A 19 -7.61 -7.48 -22.60
C THR A 19 -6.15 -7.78 -22.22
N ALA A 20 -5.89 -8.99 -21.72
CA ALA A 20 -4.54 -9.56 -21.70
C ALA A 20 -4.13 -10.01 -23.13
N GLY A 21 -2.84 -10.20 -23.38
CA GLY A 21 -2.20 -10.35 -24.70
C GLY A 21 -2.69 -11.45 -25.65
N THR A 22 -3.74 -12.20 -25.30
CA THR A 22 -4.41 -13.22 -26.12
C THR A 22 -5.84 -12.82 -26.55
N GLY A 23 -6.41 -11.73 -26.03
CA GLY A 23 -7.75 -11.22 -26.41
C GLY A 23 -8.94 -11.96 -25.79
N ILE A 24 -8.74 -12.84 -24.81
CA ILE A 24 -9.80 -13.59 -24.14
C ILE A 24 -10.30 -12.80 -22.91
N ALA A 25 -11.61 -12.49 -22.85
CA ALA A 25 -12.23 -11.77 -21.74
C ALA A 25 -12.79 -12.75 -20.69
N PHE A 26 -12.49 -12.50 -19.42
CA PHE A 26 -12.88 -13.36 -18.30
C PHE A 26 -14.13 -12.81 -17.57
N PRO A 27 -15.09 -13.67 -17.16
CA PRO A 27 -16.18 -13.28 -16.28
C PRO A 27 -15.69 -12.82 -14.90
N HIS A 28 -16.48 -11.97 -14.22
CA HIS A 28 -16.16 -11.54 -12.86
C HIS A 28 -16.42 -12.70 -11.87
N PRO A 29 -15.72 -12.84 -10.72
CA PRO A 29 -15.92 -13.93 -9.75
C PRO A 29 -17.34 -14.06 -9.21
N LYS A 30 -18.11 -12.96 -9.23
CA LYS A 30 -19.53 -12.94 -8.85
C LYS A 30 -20.43 -13.68 -9.85
N ASP A 31 -19.91 -13.93 -11.06
CA ASP A 31 -20.60 -14.61 -12.16
C ASP A 31 -20.27 -16.12 -12.20
N ALA A 32 -19.44 -16.61 -11.26
CA ALA A 32 -19.14 -18.03 -11.12
C ALA A 32 -20.31 -18.80 -10.51
N THR A 33 -20.55 -20.03 -10.99
CA THR A 33 -21.63 -20.87 -10.47
C THR A 33 -21.24 -21.56 -9.17
N LYS A 34 -22.08 -21.49 -8.13
CA LYS A 34 -21.92 -22.27 -6.89
C LYS A 34 -22.35 -23.75 -7.04
N VAL A 35 -22.10 -24.36 -8.19
CA VAL A 35 -22.51 -25.74 -8.49
C VAL A 35 -21.41 -26.71 -8.02
N PRO A 36 -21.75 -27.83 -7.36
CA PRO A 36 -20.78 -28.85 -6.98
C PRO A 36 -20.11 -29.48 -8.20
N VAL A 37 -18.81 -29.75 -8.09
CA VAL A 37 -18.00 -30.33 -9.18
C VAL A 37 -17.45 -31.69 -8.75
N SER A 38 -17.61 -32.72 -9.58
CA SER A 38 -17.16 -34.08 -9.31
C SER A 38 -15.84 -34.39 -10.02
N ARG A 39 -14.77 -34.52 -9.24
CA ARG A 39 -13.44 -34.90 -9.75
C ARG A 39 -13.39 -36.28 -10.36
N ALA A 40 -14.12 -37.24 -9.79
CA ALA A 40 -14.20 -38.59 -10.34
C ALA A 40 -14.75 -38.56 -11.78
N LYS A 41 -15.72 -37.67 -12.06
CA LYS A 41 -16.24 -37.44 -13.40
C LYS A 41 -15.22 -36.72 -14.29
N ILE A 42 -14.54 -35.68 -13.81
CA ILE A 42 -13.44 -35.01 -14.54
C ILE A 42 -12.35 -36.02 -14.95
N GLN A 43 -11.94 -36.91 -14.05
CA GLN A 43 -10.95 -37.95 -14.31
C GLN A 43 -11.43 -38.99 -15.34
N ALA A 44 -12.72 -39.32 -15.32
CA ALA A 44 -13.34 -40.26 -16.24
C ALA A 44 -13.60 -39.67 -17.63
N THR A 45 -13.68 -38.34 -17.77
CA THR A 45 -13.89 -37.67 -19.06
C THR A 45 -12.72 -37.97 -20.02
N PRO A 46 -12.96 -38.52 -21.22
CA PRO A 46 -11.89 -38.83 -22.17
C PRO A 46 -11.29 -37.56 -22.77
N THR A 47 -10.17 -37.70 -23.47
CA THR A 47 -9.55 -36.55 -24.15
C THR A 47 -10.43 -36.09 -25.31
N PHE A 48 -10.62 -34.78 -25.44
CA PHE A 48 -11.41 -34.18 -26.51
C PHE A 48 -10.83 -32.83 -26.94
N CYS A 49 -11.16 -32.44 -28.16
CA CYS A 49 -10.95 -31.12 -28.74
C CYS A 49 -12.28 -30.54 -29.28
N ALA A 50 -12.27 -29.30 -29.76
CA ALA A 50 -13.48 -28.67 -30.31
C ALA A 50 -14.07 -29.50 -31.46
N GLY A 51 -15.38 -29.75 -31.40
CA GLY A 51 -16.13 -30.54 -32.38
C GLY A 51 -16.28 -32.03 -32.05
N ASP A 52 -15.53 -32.56 -31.07
CA ASP A 52 -15.67 -33.95 -30.63
C ASP A 52 -17.00 -34.17 -29.91
N LYS A 53 -17.66 -35.31 -30.17
CA LYS A 53 -18.89 -35.72 -29.48
C LYS A 53 -18.55 -36.46 -28.19
N VAL A 54 -18.24 -35.71 -27.14
CA VAL A 54 -17.91 -36.22 -25.79
C VAL A 54 -18.77 -35.49 -24.75
N ASP A 55 -19.21 -36.16 -23.68
CA ASP A 55 -19.89 -35.47 -22.59
C ASP A 55 -18.91 -34.53 -21.85
N VAL A 56 -19.08 -33.23 -22.07
CA VAL A 56 -18.28 -32.15 -21.47
C VAL A 56 -18.97 -31.46 -20.30
N THR A 57 -20.12 -31.98 -19.83
CA THR A 57 -20.95 -31.32 -18.81
C THR A 57 -20.16 -31.00 -17.55
N GLU A 58 -19.42 -31.98 -17.04
CA GLU A 58 -18.64 -31.79 -15.81
C GLU A 58 -17.48 -30.81 -16.01
N VAL A 59 -16.82 -30.85 -17.17
CA VAL A 59 -15.75 -29.91 -17.52
C VAL A 59 -16.29 -28.48 -17.58
N ASN A 60 -17.47 -28.28 -18.17
CA ASN A 60 -18.13 -26.98 -18.20
C ASN A 60 -18.56 -26.53 -16.79
N ASN A 61 -19.08 -27.42 -15.95
CA ASN A 61 -19.40 -27.10 -14.56
C ASN A 61 -18.16 -26.62 -13.79
N TYR A 62 -17.02 -27.32 -13.96
CA TYR A 62 -15.75 -26.89 -13.39
C TYR A 62 -15.36 -25.49 -13.88
N LEU A 63 -15.36 -25.28 -15.20
CA LEU A 63 -14.96 -24.01 -15.80
C LEU A 63 -15.88 -22.86 -15.35
N GLN A 64 -17.18 -23.12 -15.16
CA GLN A 64 -18.12 -22.14 -14.60
C GLN A 64 -17.92 -21.88 -13.11
N HIS A 65 -17.62 -22.93 -12.34
CA HIS A 65 -17.36 -22.83 -10.91
C HIS A 65 -16.11 -21.98 -10.62
N TYR A 66 -15.06 -22.12 -11.41
CA TYR A 66 -13.81 -21.39 -11.22
C TYR A 66 -13.67 -20.12 -12.08
N GLY A 67 -14.75 -19.67 -12.72
CA GLY A 67 -14.80 -18.37 -13.40
C GLY A 67 -14.17 -18.31 -14.80
N TYR A 68 -13.92 -19.45 -15.44
CA TYR A 68 -13.45 -19.53 -16.83
C TYR A 68 -14.58 -19.51 -17.86
N MET A 69 -15.82 -19.77 -17.43
CA MET A 69 -17.00 -19.80 -18.27
C MET A 69 -18.17 -19.10 -17.56
N PRO A 70 -18.99 -18.27 -18.24
CA PRO A 70 -20.13 -17.62 -17.59
C PRO A 70 -21.18 -18.61 -17.08
N SER A 71 -21.85 -18.28 -15.96
CA SER A 71 -23.06 -18.97 -15.53
C SER A 71 -24.19 -18.71 -16.53
N SER A 72 -24.43 -19.64 -17.46
CA SER A 72 -25.41 -19.65 -18.55
C SER A 72 -24.98 -19.04 -19.91
N SER A 73 -24.66 -19.93 -20.85
CA SER A 73 -25.34 -19.94 -22.15
C SER A 73 -26.21 -21.20 -22.18
N SER A 74 -27.53 -21.06 -22.09
CA SER A 74 -28.35 -21.94 -22.92
C SER A 74 -27.81 -21.83 -24.34
N SER A 75 -27.66 -22.95 -25.02
CA SER A 75 -27.30 -23.03 -26.43
C SER A 75 -27.89 -21.88 -27.26
N SER A 76 -27.12 -20.84 -27.56
CA SER A 76 -27.44 -19.88 -28.60
C SER A 76 -26.73 -20.33 -29.86
N SER A 77 -27.35 -21.25 -30.58
CA SER A 77 -27.07 -21.50 -31.99
C SER A 77 -27.45 -20.31 -32.90
N THR A 78 -27.31 -19.07 -32.44
CA THR A 78 -27.84 -17.87 -33.12
C THR A 78 -26.85 -16.71 -33.17
N ALA A 79 -25.59 -16.99 -33.51
CA ALA A 79 -24.67 -15.95 -33.98
C ALA A 79 -23.62 -16.52 -34.95
N THR A 80 -24.05 -16.84 -36.18
CA THR A 80 -23.30 -16.75 -37.47
C THR A 80 -24.03 -17.41 -38.65
N ALA A 81 -25.25 -17.91 -38.46
CA ALA A 81 -26.13 -18.36 -39.56
C ALA A 81 -27.04 -17.26 -40.15
N SER A 82 -26.73 -15.96 -39.97
CA SER A 82 -27.48 -14.85 -40.61
C SER A 82 -26.63 -13.98 -41.55
N ALA A 83 -25.43 -14.42 -41.92
CA ALA A 83 -24.58 -13.73 -42.91
C ALA A 83 -24.18 -14.62 -44.12
N ALA A 84 -24.54 -15.91 -44.11
CA ALA A 84 -24.30 -16.83 -45.24
C ALA A 84 -25.59 -17.45 -45.83
N ALA A 85 -26.78 -17.08 -45.31
CA ALA A 85 -28.08 -17.53 -45.83
C ALA A 85 -28.76 -16.49 -46.74
N ALA A 86 -28.21 -15.27 -46.88
CA ALA A 86 -28.70 -14.25 -47.82
C ALA A 86 -28.04 -14.30 -49.22
N ALA A 87 -27.22 -15.34 -49.48
CA ALA A 87 -26.51 -15.52 -50.75
C ALA A 87 -26.86 -16.83 -51.49
N ALA A 88 -27.80 -17.62 -50.96
CA ALA A 88 -28.28 -18.86 -51.58
C ALA A 88 -29.79 -18.88 -51.88
N GLU A 89 -30.49 -17.76 -51.61
CA GLU A 89 -31.92 -17.59 -51.92
C GLU A 89 -32.20 -16.94 -53.30
N ASP A 90 -31.16 -16.61 -54.08
CA ASP A 90 -31.31 -16.02 -55.43
C ASP A 90 -30.94 -17.00 -56.57
N ALA A 91 -30.71 -18.29 -56.27
CA ALA A 91 -30.30 -19.30 -57.26
C ALA A 91 -31.19 -20.56 -57.32
N ALA A 92 -32.25 -20.67 -56.51
CA ALA A 92 -33.16 -21.83 -56.51
C ALA A 92 -34.62 -21.48 -56.85
N ALA A 93 -34.91 -20.25 -57.28
CA ALA A 93 -36.21 -19.82 -57.79
C ALA A 93 -36.42 -20.08 -59.31
N ALA A 94 -35.67 -21.02 -59.90
CA ALA A 94 -35.74 -21.33 -61.33
C ALA A 94 -35.95 -22.83 -61.67
N ALA A 95 -36.12 -23.73 -60.71
CA ALA A 95 -36.09 -25.18 -61.02
C ALA A 95 -37.23 -26.06 -60.47
N ALA A 96 -38.34 -25.52 -59.94
CA ALA A 96 -39.44 -26.37 -59.49
C ALA A 96 -40.84 -25.80 -59.77
N ALA A 97 -41.02 -25.27 -60.98
CA ALA A 97 -42.30 -25.35 -61.66
C ALA A 97 -42.43 -26.74 -62.31
N ALA A 98 -42.67 -27.78 -61.52
CA ALA A 98 -43.10 -29.08 -62.03
C ALA A 98 -43.73 -29.96 -60.93
N ALA A 99 -45.00 -30.26 -61.14
CA ALA A 99 -45.72 -31.47 -60.70
C ALA A 99 -46.21 -31.56 -59.25
N ALA A 100 -47.44 -31.09 -59.11
CA ALA A 100 -48.52 -31.63 -58.28
C ALA A 100 -48.61 -33.18 -58.22
N ALA A 101 -49.07 -33.72 -57.09
CA ALA A 101 -50.36 -34.44 -56.93
C ALA A 101 -50.36 -35.55 -55.85
N GLU A 102 -51.49 -35.59 -55.12
CA GLU A 102 -52.17 -36.75 -54.49
C GLU A 102 -51.82 -37.27 -53.06
N LYS A 103 -52.70 -36.87 -52.12
CA LYS A 103 -53.66 -37.65 -51.29
C LYS A 103 -53.25 -38.81 -50.34
N GLU A 104 -53.65 -38.58 -49.07
CA GLU A 104 -54.38 -39.43 -48.10
C GLU A 104 -53.89 -40.86 -47.76
N VAL A 105 -53.69 -41.13 -46.46
CA VAL A 105 -54.53 -41.98 -45.57
C VAL A 105 -53.79 -42.21 -44.22
N VAL A 106 -54.52 -42.10 -43.10
CA VAL A 106 -54.14 -42.48 -41.72
C VAL A 106 -55.01 -43.70 -41.32
N PRO A 107 -54.88 -44.37 -40.14
CA PRO A 107 -53.75 -44.68 -39.23
C PRO A 107 -53.70 -46.20 -38.88
N ALA A 108 -52.75 -46.64 -38.04
CA ALA A 108 -53.05 -47.35 -36.78
C ALA A 108 -51.76 -47.86 -36.11
N ALA A 109 -51.74 -47.66 -34.80
CA ALA A 109 -50.66 -47.99 -33.89
C ALA A 109 -50.56 -49.49 -33.64
N GLU A 110 -49.34 -50.02 -33.69
CA GLU A 110 -48.81 -51.09 -32.84
C GLU A 110 -47.33 -51.24 -33.18
N ASP A 111 -46.50 -50.50 -32.45
CA ASP A 111 -45.17 -50.95 -31.96
C ASP A 111 -44.43 -49.78 -31.27
N ALA A 112 -45.16 -49.10 -30.37
CA ALA A 112 -44.59 -48.16 -29.40
C ALA A 112 -43.78 -48.88 -28.29
N ALA A 113 -43.66 -50.22 -28.34
CA ALA A 113 -42.88 -51.01 -27.40
C ALA A 113 -41.42 -51.24 -27.87
N ALA A 114 -41.11 -51.07 -29.16
CA ALA A 114 -39.74 -51.17 -29.68
C ALA A 114 -38.95 -49.85 -29.57
N ALA A 115 -39.64 -48.71 -29.46
CA ALA A 115 -39.01 -47.40 -29.28
C ALA A 115 -38.63 -47.10 -27.81
N ALA A 116 -39.28 -47.77 -26.84
CA ALA A 116 -39.00 -47.55 -25.42
C ALA A 116 -37.76 -48.31 -24.92
N ALA A 117 -37.39 -49.42 -25.56
CA ALA A 117 -36.19 -50.20 -25.22
C ALA A 117 -34.91 -49.71 -25.91
N ALA A 118 -35.03 -48.82 -26.91
CA ALA A 118 -33.90 -48.13 -27.56
C ALA A 118 -33.65 -46.72 -26.99
N ALA A 119 -34.53 -46.22 -26.12
CA ALA A 119 -34.41 -44.89 -25.51
C ALA A 119 -33.62 -44.86 -24.18
N GLU A 120 -33.17 -46.02 -23.68
CA GLU A 120 -32.26 -46.14 -22.54
C GLU A 120 -30.84 -46.51 -23.00
N LYS A 121 -30.14 -45.53 -23.62
CA LYS A 121 -28.68 -45.36 -23.76
C LYS A 121 -28.32 -44.63 -25.05
N GLU A 122 -28.82 -43.40 -25.20
CA GLU A 122 -28.07 -42.39 -25.95
C GLU A 122 -27.94 -41.18 -25.03
N VAL A 123 -26.89 -41.17 -24.21
CA VAL A 123 -26.32 -39.91 -23.77
C VAL A 123 -25.81 -39.27 -25.06
N VAL A 124 -26.59 -38.37 -25.64
CA VAL A 124 -26.14 -37.57 -26.78
C VAL A 124 -25.01 -36.72 -26.23
N ALA A 125 -23.78 -37.19 -26.43
CA ALA A 125 -22.59 -36.45 -26.11
C ALA A 125 -22.67 -35.11 -26.86
N ALA A 126 -22.84 -34.01 -26.12
CA ALA A 126 -22.83 -32.67 -26.70
C ALA A 126 -21.48 -32.47 -27.39
N ALA A 127 -21.48 -31.90 -28.59
CA ALA A 127 -20.21 -31.58 -29.23
C ALA A 127 -19.47 -30.56 -28.34
N ALA A 128 -18.19 -30.80 -28.06
CA ALA A 128 -17.34 -29.82 -27.38
C ALA A 128 -17.34 -28.53 -28.20
N GLY A 129 -17.94 -27.47 -27.66
CA GLY A 129 -18.09 -26.20 -28.35
C GLY A 129 -16.84 -25.34 -28.32
N GLU A 130 -16.81 -24.30 -29.16
CA GLU A 130 -15.73 -23.29 -29.12
C GLU A 130 -15.66 -22.56 -27.78
N ASP A 131 -16.78 -22.42 -27.07
CA ASP A 131 -16.81 -21.82 -25.73
C ASP A 131 -16.04 -22.68 -24.72
N THR A 132 -16.25 -24.01 -24.73
CA THR A 132 -15.50 -24.94 -23.88
C THR A 132 -14.01 -24.89 -24.22
N ALA A 133 -13.65 -24.91 -25.51
CA ALA A 133 -12.26 -24.83 -25.93
C ALA A 133 -11.61 -23.50 -25.53
N THR A 134 -12.34 -22.39 -25.58
CA THR A 134 -11.88 -21.06 -25.16
C THR A 134 -11.66 -21.00 -23.65
N ALA A 135 -12.60 -21.52 -22.86
CA ALA A 135 -12.45 -21.62 -21.42
C ALA A 135 -11.30 -22.55 -21.01
N LEU A 136 -11.09 -23.66 -21.74
CA LEU A 136 -9.93 -24.53 -21.53
C LEU A 136 -8.61 -23.82 -21.85
N ARG A 137 -8.53 -23.02 -22.93
CA ARG A 137 -7.34 -22.21 -23.23
C ARG A 137 -7.02 -21.24 -22.09
N ALA A 138 -8.05 -20.59 -21.55
CA ALA A 138 -7.92 -19.67 -20.43
C ALA A 138 -7.41 -20.37 -19.15
N PHE A 139 -7.96 -21.55 -18.83
CA PHE A 139 -7.47 -22.41 -17.75
C PHE A 139 -6.01 -22.83 -17.98
N GLN A 140 -5.68 -23.32 -19.18
CA GLN A 140 -4.33 -23.73 -19.53
C GLN A 140 -3.32 -22.57 -19.42
N GLU A 141 -3.71 -21.36 -19.82
CA GLU A 141 -2.87 -20.16 -19.72
C GLU A 141 -2.59 -19.76 -18.26
N PHE A 142 -3.60 -19.88 -17.39
CA PHE A 142 -3.44 -19.63 -15.95
C PHE A 142 -2.49 -20.64 -15.31
N PHE A 143 -2.73 -21.94 -15.55
CA PHE A 143 -1.96 -23.06 -14.99
C PHE A 143 -0.62 -23.31 -15.71
N LYS A 144 -0.23 -22.46 -16.68
CA LYS A 144 1.00 -22.57 -17.49
C LYS A 144 1.15 -23.93 -18.20
N LEU A 145 0.02 -24.51 -18.60
CA LEU A 145 -0.05 -25.71 -19.43
C LEU A 145 0.05 -25.34 -20.91
N LYS A 146 0.13 -26.37 -21.77
CA LYS A 146 0.04 -26.16 -23.22
C LYS A 146 -1.31 -25.56 -23.58
N VAL A 147 -1.32 -24.34 -24.12
CA VAL A 147 -2.55 -23.59 -24.49
C VAL A 147 -3.02 -24.02 -25.88
N ASP A 148 -3.78 -25.12 -25.95
CA ASP A 148 -4.33 -25.67 -27.19
C ASP A 148 -5.85 -25.87 -27.18
N GLY A 149 -6.51 -25.63 -26.04
CA GLY A 149 -7.95 -25.82 -25.86
C GLY A 149 -8.36 -27.30 -25.84
N VAL A 150 -7.39 -28.21 -25.72
CA VAL A 150 -7.63 -29.66 -25.66
C VAL A 150 -7.73 -30.09 -24.20
N PHE A 151 -8.76 -30.86 -23.88
CA PHE A 151 -8.85 -31.53 -22.58
C PHE A 151 -7.94 -32.77 -22.56
N GLY A 152 -6.64 -32.54 -22.56
CA GLY A 152 -5.59 -33.56 -22.55
C GLY A 152 -5.32 -34.13 -21.15
N PRO A 153 -4.41 -35.12 -21.04
CA PRO A 153 -4.00 -35.69 -19.75
C PRO A 153 -3.51 -34.66 -18.73
N GLU A 154 -2.73 -33.67 -19.17
CA GLU A 154 -2.19 -32.60 -18.31
C GLU A 154 -3.30 -31.68 -17.79
N THR A 155 -4.19 -31.20 -18.66
CA THR A 155 -5.36 -30.38 -18.28
C THR A 155 -6.26 -31.13 -17.30
N ARG A 156 -6.53 -32.41 -17.58
CA ARG A 156 -7.34 -33.27 -16.71
C ARG A 156 -6.70 -33.45 -15.34
N GLN A 157 -5.39 -33.68 -15.30
CA GLN A 157 -4.66 -33.82 -14.05
C GLN A 157 -4.77 -32.54 -13.22
N ALA A 158 -4.49 -31.37 -13.81
CA ALA A 158 -4.59 -30.08 -13.12
C ALA A 158 -6.02 -29.80 -12.60
N MET A 159 -7.06 -30.08 -13.40
CA MET A 159 -8.46 -29.94 -12.97
C MET A 159 -8.88 -30.93 -11.87
N SER A 160 -8.08 -31.97 -11.60
CA SER A 160 -8.38 -33.00 -10.60
C SER A 160 -7.72 -32.76 -9.23
N GLU A 161 -6.83 -31.76 -9.10
CA GLU A 161 -6.07 -31.48 -7.87
C GLU A 161 -6.89 -30.73 -6.82
N GLU A 162 -6.69 -31.04 -5.52
CA GLU A 162 -7.33 -30.33 -4.39
C GLU A 162 -6.94 -28.85 -4.41
N ARG A 163 -7.91 -27.96 -4.20
CA ARG A 163 -7.70 -26.52 -4.38
C ARG A 163 -8.61 -25.66 -3.50
N CYS A 164 -8.30 -24.37 -3.42
CA CYS A 164 -9.17 -23.35 -2.85
C CYS A 164 -10.48 -23.25 -3.66
N GLY A 165 -11.60 -22.94 -2.99
CA GLY A 165 -12.92 -22.77 -3.59
C GLY A 165 -13.11 -21.46 -4.36
N PHE A 166 -12.11 -20.58 -4.38
CA PHE A 166 -12.25 -19.29 -5.05
C PHE A 166 -12.08 -19.37 -6.58
N PRO A 167 -12.80 -18.58 -7.38
CA PRO A 167 -12.56 -18.45 -8.81
C PRO A 167 -11.18 -17.91 -9.17
N ASP A 168 -10.62 -18.34 -10.30
CA ASP A 168 -9.32 -17.85 -10.79
C ASP A 168 -9.49 -16.49 -11.47
N LEU A 169 -8.80 -15.49 -10.95
CA LEU A 169 -8.85 -14.10 -11.44
C LEU A 169 -7.62 -13.78 -12.29
N THR A 170 -7.83 -13.41 -13.55
CA THR A 170 -6.76 -12.87 -14.41
C THR A 170 -6.98 -11.37 -14.66
N GLN A 171 -6.25 -10.53 -13.92
CA GLN A 171 -6.07 -9.12 -14.28
C GLN A 171 -4.57 -8.85 -14.49
N SER A 172 -4.05 -9.23 -15.66
CA SER A 172 -2.87 -8.66 -16.34
C SER A 172 -1.68 -8.20 -15.45
N VAL A 173 -1.19 -9.02 -14.53
CA VAL A 173 0.15 -8.95 -13.92
C VAL A 173 0.45 -10.30 -13.25
N ASP A 174 1.72 -10.58 -12.93
CA ASP A 174 2.18 -11.83 -12.30
C ASP A 174 1.41 -12.19 -11.00
N PHE A 175 0.71 -11.24 -10.38
CA PHE A 175 -0.23 -11.41 -9.26
C PHE A 175 -1.44 -10.46 -9.37
N THR A 176 -2.67 -10.94 -9.18
CA THR A 176 -3.89 -10.10 -9.16
C THR A 176 -4.23 -9.66 -7.72
N VAL A 177 -4.50 -8.37 -7.49
CA VAL A 177 -4.97 -7.84 -6.21
C VAL A 177 -6.36 -7.22 -6.36
N LEU A 178 -7.27 -7.48 -5.41
CA LEU A 178 -8.62 -6.86 -5.43
C LEU A 178 -8.64 -5.53 -4.67
N GLY A 179 -8.16 -5.51 -3.43
CA GLY A 179 -8.03 -4.27 -2.66
C GLY A 179 -7.66 -4.50 -1.19
N PRO A 180 -7.03 -3.51 -0.53
CA PRO A 180 -6.47 -3.68 0.81
C PRO A 180 -7.51 -3.42 1.92
N TRP A 181 -7.22 -3.96 3.10
CA TRP A 181 -7.79 -3.44 4.35
C TRP A 181 -7.37 -1.98 4.60
N LYS A 182 -8.30 -1.17 5.13
CA LYS A 182 -8.00 0.20 5.57
C LYS A 182 -7.23 0.22 6.90
N ASP A 183 -7.66 -0.62 7.84
CA ASP A 183 -6.93 -0.86 9.08
C ASP A 183 -5.95 -2.01 8.85
N ARG A 184 -4.69 -1.85 9.28
CA ARG A 184 -3.66 -2.88 9.14
C ARG A 184 -3.60 -3.82 10.35
N ASN A 185 -4.39 -3.57 11.40
CA ASN A 185 -4.59 -4.53 12.49
C ASN A 185 -5.89 -5.31 12.30
N ILE A 186 -5.79 -6.57 11.89
CA ILE A 186 -6.95 -7.42 11.61
C ILE A 186 -7.25 -8.29 12.83
N ARG A 187 -8.45 -8.13 13.39
CA ARG A 187 -8.95 -8.90 14.53
C ARG A 187 -9.61 -10.17 14.04
N TYR A 188 -9.20 -11.32 14.58
CA TYR A 188 -9.73 -12.62 14.19
C TYR A 188 -10.18 -13.42 15.41
N ALA A 189 -11.12 -14.32 15.20
CA ALA A 189 -11.60 -15.25 16.22
C ALA A 189 -11.77 -16.66 15.63
N PHE A 190 -11.79 -17.64 16.52
CA PHE A 190 -12.01 -19.04 16.20
C PHE A 190 -13.44 -19.46 16.55
N GLY A 191 -14.12 -20.12 15.61
CA GLY A 191 -15.43 -20.75 15.83
C GLY A 191 -15.31 -22.26 15.96
N ALA A 192 -16.15 -23.00 15.21
CA ALA A 192 -16.14 -24.46 15.21
C ALA A 192 -14.74 -25.02 14.84
N GLN A 193 -14.28 -26.02 15.58
CA GLN A 193 -12.96 -26.64 15.40
C GLN A 193 -13.10 -27.99 14.71
N SER A 194 -12.02 -28.45 14.05
CA SER A 194 -11.99 -29.75 13.40
C SER A 194 -12.36 -30.87 14.37
N SER A 195 -13.18 -31.81 13.90
CA SER A 195 -13.45 -33.07 14.59
C SER A 195 -12.27 -34.06 14.52
N GLN A 196 -11.30 -33.80 13.65
CA GLN A 196 -10.20 -34.71 13.32
C GLN A 196 -8.85 -34.27 13.90
N LEU A 197 -8.68 -32.97 14.16
CA LEU A 197 -7.44 -32.37 14.67
C LEU A 197 -7.71 -31.58 15.97
N GLY A 198 -6.80 -31.71 16.95
CA GLY A 198 -6.96 -31.04 18.25
C GLY A 198 -7.00 -29.51 18.14
N ALA A 199 -7.93 -28.87 18.85
CA ALA A 199 -8.19 -27.43 18.73
C ALA A 199 -6.94 -26.54 18.86
N GLU A 200 -6.04 -26.83 19.80
CA GLU A 200 -4.81 -26.03 19.95
C GLU A 200 -3.81 -26.23 18.81
N ALA A 201 -3.76 -27.42 18.18
CA ALA A 201 -2.95 -27.63 16.99
C ALA A 201 -3.50 -26.79 15.83
N CYS A 202 -4.84 -26.76 15.65
CA CYS A 202 -5.48 -25.91 14.65
C CYS A 202 -5.14 -24.43 14.87
N LYS A 203 -5.39 -23.91 16.08
CA LYS A 203 -5.13 -22.50 16.40
C LYS A 203 -3.66 -22.14 16.28
N ALA A 204 -2.75 -23.01 16.72
CA ALA A 204 -1.32 -22.77 16.62
C ALA A 204 -0.85 -22.65 15.16
N ALA A 205 -1.36 -23.50 14.27
CA ALA A 205 -1.05 -23.41 12.85
C ALA A 205 -1.58 -22.12 12.20
N ILE A 206 -2.81 -21.73 12.51
CA ILE A 206 -3.41 -20.47 12.02
C ILE A 206 -2.62 -19.25 12.50
N ARG A 207 -2.21 -19.24 13.78
CA ARG A 207 -1.34 -18.19 14.32
C ARG A 207 0.00 -18.09 13.57
N ARG A 208 0.58 -19.21 13.14
CA ARG A 208 1.84 -19.22 12.35
C ARG A 208 1.62 -18.74 10.92
N ALA A 209 0.50 -19.08 10.28
CA ALA A 209 0.12 -18.55 8.98
C ALA A 209 -0.02 -17.01 9.02
N LEU A 210 -0.77 -16.48 10.00
CA LEU A 210 -0.92 -15.04 10.21
C LEU A 210 0.42 -14.35 10.53
N LYS A 211 1.28 -14.99 11.34
CA LYS A 211 2.62 -14.48 11.61
C LYS A 211 3.46 -14.37 10.35
N THR A 212 3.36 -15.35 9.45
CA THR A 212 4.08 -15.34 8.17
C THR A 212 3.68 -14.14 7.30
N TRP A 213 2.40 -13.78 7.27
CA TRP A 213 1.93 -12.56 6.61
C TRP A 213 2.35 -11.27 7.32
N ALA A 214 2.34 -11.24 8.67
CA ALA A 214 2.82 -10.08 9.44
C ALA A 214 4.31 -9.80 9.17
N ASP A 215 5.11 -10.86 9.04
CA ASP A 215 6.55 -10.79 8.75
C ASP A 215 6.86 -10.45 7.27
N ALA A 216 5.85 -10.34 6.40
CA ALA A 216 6.05 -10.04 4.97
C ALA A 216 6.58 -8.61 4.71
N GLY A 217 6.54 -7.72 5.70
CA GLY A 217 6.97 -6.32 5.59
C GLY A 217 5.90 -5.40 5.01
N ALA A 218 4.63 -5.83 5.06
CA ALA A 218 3.46 -5.05 4.66
C ALA A 218 2.87 -4.19 5.80
N GLY A 219 3.48 -4.22 7.00
CA GLY A 219 3.00 -3.48 8.17
C GLY A 219 1.63 -3.95 8.69
N LEU A 220 1.30 -5.23 8.47
CA LEU A 220 0.08 -5.89 8.94
C LEU A 220 0.30 -6.50 10.32
N THR A 221 -0.69 -6.39 11.20
CA THR A 221 -0.74 -7.06 12.50
C THR A 221 -2.05 -7.82 12.68
N PHE A 222 -2.03 -8.84 13.54
CA PHE A 222 -3.20 -9.69 13.76
C PHE A 222 -3.46 -9.85 15.26
N SER A 223 -4.70 -9.65 15.66
CA SER A 223 -5.13 -9.69 17.05
C SER A 223 -6.18 -10.76 17.25
N GLU A 224 -5.86 -11.80 18.02
CA GLU A 224 -6.86 -12.81 18.41
C GLU A 224 -7.80 -12.19 19.45
N VAL A 225 -9.11 -12.30 19.22
CA VAL A 225 -10.16 -11.83 20.12
C VAL A 225 -11.18 -12.94 20.38
N ALA A 226 -11.96 -12.82 21.46
CA ALA A 226 -13.10 -13.71 21.66
C ALA A 226 -14.18 -13.45 20.59
N GLY A 227 -14.98 -14.46 20.25
CA GLY A 227 -15.96 -14.36 19.16
C GLY A 227 -17.05 -13.30 19.37
N ASP A 228 -17.32 -12.93 20.63
CA ASP A 228 -18.25 -11.87 21.02
C ASP A 228 -17.61 -10.46 21.04
N GLN A 229 -16.30 -10.36 20.81
CA GLN A 229 -15.55 -9.09 20.79
C GLN A 229 -15.42 -8.48 19.38
N SER A 230 -16.46 -8.67 18.56
CA SER A 230 -16.58 -8.12 17.20
C SER A 230 -15.35 -8.38 16.31
N PRO A 231 -14.94 -9.64 16.08
CA PRO A 231 -13.86 -9.96 15.15
C PRO A 231 -14.19 -9.50 13.72
N GLU A 232 -13.16 -9.21 12.93
CA GLU A 232 -13.29 -8.96 11.49
C GLU A 232 -13.23 -10.25 10.68
N VAL A 233 -12.54 -11.29 11.18
CA VAL A 233 -12.38 -12.58 10.50
C VAL A 233 -12.75 -13.72 11.43
N PHE A 234 -13.45 -14.73 10.91
CA PHE A 234 -13.87 -15.90 11.67
C PHE A 234 -13.35 -17.18 11.02
N VAL A 235 -12.61 -17.99 11.78
CA VAL A 235 -11.99 -19.22 11.28
C VAL A 235 -12.72 -20.43 11.82
N GLU A 236 -13.25 -21.28 10.94
CA GLU A 236 -14.10 -22.41 11.32
C GLU A 236 -13.90 -23.66 10.45
N PHE A 237 -14.19 -24.82 11.05
CA PHE A 237 -14.33 -26.09 10.37
C PHE A 237 -15.81 -26.40 10.17
N ARG A 238 -16.20 -26.64 8.92
CA ARG A 238 -17.60 -26.74 8.49
C ARG A 238 -17.81 -28.02 7.67
N PRO A 239 -19.04 -28.57 7.60
CA PRO A 239 -19.38 -29.63 6.65
C PRO A 239 -19.18 -29.15 5.20
N ALA A 240 -18.90 -30.07 4.28
CA ALA A 240 -18.64 -29.74 2.87
C ALA A 240 -19.79 -28.97 2.20
N ASN A 241 -21.04 -29.24 2.57
CA ASN A 241 -22.20 -28.49 2.10
C ASN A 241 -22.41 -27.20 2.91
N ASP A 242 -21.41 -26.32 2.90
CA ASP A 242 -21.46 -25.03 3.59
C ASP A 242 -22.42 -24.05 2.88
N PRO A 243 -23.35 -23.39 3.61
CA PRO A 243 -24.27 -22.40 3.03
C PRO A 243 -23.61 -21.16 2.41
N ASP A 244 -22.45 -20.75 2.91
CA ASP A 244 -21.74 -19.56 2.46
C ASP A 244 -21.10 -19.83 1.09
N HIS A 245 -20.36 -20.94 0.99
CA HIS A 245 -19.79 -21.45 -0.25
C HIS A 245 -19.55 -22.97 -0.19
N SER A 246 -20.22 -23.73 -1.06
CA SER A 246 -20.12 -25.20 -1.06
C SER A 246 -18.67 -25.66 -1.31
N MET A 247 -18.16 -26.52 -0.45
CA MET A 247 -16.83 -27.14 -0.56
C MET A 247 -16.89 -28.58 -1.12
N VAL A 248 -18.07 -29.05 -1.50
CA VAL A 248 -18.28 -30.41 -2.03
C VAL A 248 -17.47 -30.62 -3.31
N GLY A 249 -16.72 -31.72 -3.37
CA GLY A 249 -15.99 -32.12 -4.57
C GLY A 249 -14.54 -31.69 -4.58
N GLY A 250 -13.91 -31.63 -3.40
CA GLY A 250 -12.48 -31.45 -3.22
C GLY A 250 -11.99 -30.00 -3.15
N VAL A 251 -12.89 -29.07 -2.80
CA VAL A 251 -12.47 -27.77 -2.27
C VAL A 251 -11.97 -27.99 -0.85
N LEU A 252 -10.77 -27.50 -0.54
CA LEU A 252 -10.16 -27.68 0.79
C LEU A 252 -10.70 -26.69 1.82
N ALA A 253 -10.82 -25.44 1.39
CA ALA A 253 -11.28 -24.33 2.18
C ALA A 253 -11.75 -23.20 1.25
N HIS A 254 -12.44 -22.22 1.84
CA HIS A 254 -12.68 -20.95 1.20
C HIS A 254 -12.52 -19.79 2.19
N ALA A 255 -12.19 -18.63 1.64
CA ALA A 255 -12.14 -17.36 2.34
C ALA A 255 -12.85 -16.26 1.53
N ASP A 256 -12.91 -15.07 2.09
CA ASP A 256 -13.45 -13.88 1.43
C ASP A 256 -12.40 -12.77 1.31
N PHE A 257 -12.79 -11.63 0.74
CA PHE A 257 -11.92 -10.48 0.49
C PHE A 257 -12.24 -9.30 1.42
N PRO A 258 -11.30 -8.35 1.58
CA PRO A 258 -11.51 -7.16 2.42
C PRO A 258 -12.84 -6.42 2.14
N PRO A 259 -13.39 -5.71 3.13
CA PRO A 259 -14.64 -4.97 2.99
C PRO A 259 -14.67 -4.05 1.76
N GLY A 260 -15.73 -4.20 0.94
CA GLY A 260 -15.86 -3.51 -0.35
C GLY A 260 -15.53 -4.39 -1.56
N TYR A 261 -14.77 -5.47 -1.34
CA TYR A 261 -14.38 -6.46 -2.35
C TYR A 261 -14.94 -7.86 -2.09
N SER A 262 -15.53 -8.06 -0.91
CA SER A 262 -16.17 -9.31 -0.49
C SER A 262 -17.18 -9.83 -1.54
N VAL A 263 -17.16 -11.15 -1.73
CA VAL A 263 -18.02 -11.87 -2.66
C VAL A 263 -18.81 -13.00 -2.01
N ILE A 264 -18.49 -13.38 -0.77
CA ILE A 264 -19.23 -14.42 -0.04
C ILE A 264 -20.32 -13.79 0.82
N VAL A 265 -19.93 -12.90 1.73
CA VAL A 265 -20.85 -12.27 2.69
C VAL A 265 -21.12 -10.79 2.36
N LYS A 266 -22.07 -10.17 3.07
CA LYS A 266 -22.32 -8.71 2.98
C LYS A 266 -22.03 -8.07 4.34
N GLY A 267 -20.79 -8.15 4.81
CA GLY A 267 -20.39 -7.54 6.07
C GLY A 267 -19.30 -8.34 6.79
N LEU A 268 -19.09 -7.98 8.06
CA LEU A 268 -18.18 -8.67 8.96
C LEU A 268 -18.96 -9.58 9.93
N PRO A 269 -18.35 -10.65 10.44
CA PRO A 269 -16.99 -11.11 10.11
C PRO A 269 -16.91 -11.80 8.74
N LEU A 270 -15.74 -11.74 8.11
CA LEU A 270 -15.43 -12.50 6.90
C LEU A 270 -15.15 -13.98 7.25
N PRO A 271 -15.69 -14.93 6.48
CA PRO A 271 -15.48 -16.35 6.72
C PRO A 271 -14.11 -16.83 6.23
N VAL A 272 -13.48 -17.71 7.00
CA VAL A 272 -12.45 -18.66 6.56
C VAL A 272 -12.90 -20.04 7.01
N HIS A 273 -13.39 -20.85 6.07
CA HIS A 273 -14.02 -22.13 6.36
C HIS A 273 -13.21 -23.27 5.74
N TYR A 274 -12.93 -24.29 6.55
CA TYR A 274 -12.27 -25.52 6.16
C TYR A 274 -13.30 -26.64 6.04
N ASP A 275 -13.18 -27.48 5.01
CA ASP A 275 -14.04 -28.65 4.88
C ASP A 275 -13.57 -29.78 5.82
N ASP A 276 -14.36 -30.02 6.87
CA ASP A 276 -14.11 -31.03 7.89
C ASP A 276 -14.74 -32.40 7.56
N GLN A 277 -15.36 -32.54 6.39
CA GLN A 277 -16.10 -33.74 5.98
C GLN A 277 -15.37 -34.58 4.94
N GLU A 278 -14.85 -33.99 3.86
CA GLU A 278 -14.22 -34.77 2.77
C GLU A 278 -12.70 -34.96 2.97
N HIS A 279 -12.06 -34.11 3.78
CA HIS A 279 -10.59 -34.06 3.90
C HIS A 279 -10.07 -34.44 5.28
N LYS A 280 -8.82 -34.92 5.31
CA LYS A 280 -8.09 -35.21 6.54
C LYS A 280 -7.09 -34.11 6.86
N TRP A 281 -7.22 -33.49 8.03
CA TRP A 281 -6.38 -32.37 8.48
C TRP A 281 -5.25 -32.80 9.41
N VAL A 282 -4.05 -32.27 9.18
CA VAL A 282 -2.86 -32.46 10.01
C VAL A 282 -2.06 -31.16 10.14
N ASP A 283 -1.20 -31.05 11.16
CA ASP A 283 -0.15 -30.03 11.21
C ASP A 283 1.18 -30.68 10.77
N GLY A 284 1.48 -30.60 9.47
CA GLY A 284 2.69 -31.13 8.86
C GLY A 284 2.46 -31.95 7.58
N ALA A 285 3.53 -32.53 7.05
CA ALA A 285 3.47 -33.39 5.87
C ALA A 285 3.14 -34.84 6.28
N VAL A 286 1.90 -35.27 6.02
CA VAL A 286 1.47 -36.66 6.22
C VAL A 286 0.78 -37.18 4.96
N ALA A 287 1.13 -38.40 4.56
CA ALA A 287 0.54 -39.08 3.41
C ALA A 287 -1.00 -39.15 3.50
N GLY A 288 -1.69 -38.68 2.46
CA GLY A 288 -3.15 -38.67 2.37
C GLY A 288 -3.85 -37.66 3.29
N ALA A 289 -3.13 -36.66 3.80
CA ALA A 289 -3.70 -35.58 4.61
C ALA A 289 -3.18 -34.21 4.16
N PHE A 290 -3.94 -33.17 4.48
CA PHE A 290 -3.64 -31.78 4.15
C PHE A 290 -3.12 -31.03 5.37
N ASP A 291 -2.06 -30.26 5.12
CA ASP A 291 -1.47 -29.40 6.12
C ASP A 291 -2.33 -28.16 6.35
N ILE A 292 -2.86 -27.99 7.57
CA ILE A 292 -3.72 -26.87 7.93
C ILE A 292 -3.00 -25.52 7.77
N GLU A 293 -1.71 -25.41 8.11
CA GLU A 293 -0.97 -24.15 7.99
C GLU A 293 -0.79 -23.74 6.52
N THR A 294 -0.55 -24.72 5.64
CA THR A 294 -0.43 -24.48 4.21
C THR A 294 -1.72 -23.93 3.62
N VAL A 295 -2.86 -24.56 3.91
CA VAL A 295 -4.17 -24.09 3.43
C VAL A 295 -4.51 -22.75 4.08
N GLY A 296 -4.31 -22.60 5.38
CA GLY A 296 -4.57 -21.34 6.07
C GLY A 296 -3.73 -20.18 5.57
N LEU A 297 -2.45 -20.39 5.29
CA LEU A 297 -1.58 -19.35 4.73
C LEU A 297 -2.11 -18.84 3.38
N HIS A 298 -2.65 -19.74 2.54
CA HIS A 298 -3.31 -19.40 1.29
C HIS A 298 -4.61 -18.61 1.51
N GLU A 299 -5.54 -19.15 2.33
CA GLU A 299 -6.83 -18.52 2.59
C GLU A 299 -6.69 -17.12 3.22
N PHE A 300 -5.68 -16.93 4.08
CA PHE A 300 -5.38 -15.60 4.62
C PHE A 300 -4.83 -14.64 3.58
N GLY A 301 -4.23 -15.11 2.49
CA GLY A 301 -3.89 -14.25 1.36
C GLY A 301 -5.14 -13.61 0.73
N HIS A 302 -6.24 -14.35 0.59
CA HIS A 302 -7.53 -13.81 0.16
C HIS A 302 -8.11 -12.81 1.15
N ILE A 303 -8.09 -13.16 2.45
CA ILE A 303 -8.50 -12.23 3.51
C ILE A 303 -7.71 -10.93 3.41
N LEU A 304 -6.44 -10.97 3.00
CA LEU A 304 -5.60 -9.78 2.82
C LEU A 304 -5.80 -9.06 1.48
N GLY A 305 -6.58 -9.62 0.55
CA GLY A 305 -6.92 -8.98 -0.72
C GLY A 305 -6.14 -9.50 -1.93
N LEU A 306 -5.38 -10.59 -1.78
CA LEU A 306 -4.66 -11.25 -2.87
C LEU A 306 -5.56 -12.26 -3.58
N ALA A 307 -5.55 -12.29 -4.91
CA ALA A 307 -6.18 -13.35 -5.67
C ALA A 307 -5.20 -14.49 -5.96
N HIS A 308 -5.66 -15.55 -6.64
CA HIS A 308 -4.79 -16.65 -7.02
C HIS A 308 -3.64 -16.19 -7.94
N SER A 309 -2.48 -16.83 -7.76
CA SER A 309 -1.29 -16.67 -8.59
C SER A 309 -1.16 -17.83 -9.57
N GLY A 310 -0.75 -17.52 -10.81
CA GLY A 310 -0.38 -18.53 -11.81
C GLY A 310 1.06 -19.06 -11.64
N VAL A 311 1.81 -18.60 -10.64
CA VAL A 311 3.19 -19.02 -10.36
C VAL A 311 3.18 -20.31 -9.54
N ALA A 312 3.56 -21.42 -10.18
CA ALA A 312 3.66 -22.71 -9.50
C ALA A 312 4.60 -22.62 -8.29
N GLY A 313 4.11 -23.03 -7.12
CA GLY A 313 4.85 -22.97 -5.85
C GLY A 313 4.62 -21.70 -5.02
N ALA A 314 4.00 -20.65 -5.58
CA ALA A 314 3.53 -19.51 -4.79
C ALA A 314 2.51 -19.97 -3.74
N VAL A 315 2.46 -19.29 -2.60
CA VAL A 315 1.42 -19.55 -1.59
C VAL A 315 0.06 -19.36 -2.22
N MET A 316 -0.13 -18.30 -3.01
CA MET A 316 -1.39 -18.00 -3.71
C MET A 316 -1.68 -18.89 -4.94
N TYR A 317 -0.85 -19.89 -5.25
CA TYR A 317 -1.22 -20.91 -6.24
C TYR A 317 -2.39 -21.77 -5.72
N PRO A 318 -3.48 -21.95 -6.50
CA PRO A 318 -4.77 -22.44 -5.98
C PRO A 318 -4.77 -23.91 -5.56
N SER A 319 -3.97 -24.76 -6.22
CA SER A 319 -3.90 -26.19 -5.89
C SER A 319 -2.94 -26.47 -4.75
N VAL A 320 -3.31 -27.42 -3.91
CA VAL A 320 -2.51 -27.96 -2.81
C VAL A 320 -2.61 -29.48 -2.85
N SER A 321 -1.47 -30.17 -2.94
CA SER A 321 -1.45 -31.63 -2.88
C SER A 321 -1.44 -32.14 -1.43
N PRO A 322 -1.98 -33.34 -1.14
CA PRO A 322 -1.80 -33.97 0.16
C PRO A 322 -0.30 -34.23 0.43
N ASN A 323 0.09 -34.29 1.70
CA ASN A 323 1.49 -34.45 2.13
C ASN A 323 2.43 -33.27 1.76
N LEU A 324 1.90 -32.12 1.38
CA LEU A 324 2.67 -30.91 1.07
C LEU A 324 2.72 -29.96 2.28
N THR A 325 3.90 -29.36 2.50
CA THR A 325 4.03 -28.17 3.36
C THR A 325 4.50 -26.98 2.51
N LYS A 326 3.68 -25.95 2.38
CA LYS A 326 3.94 -24.71 1.64
C LYS A 326 3.69 -23.52 2.58
N ARG A 327 4.63 -23.32 3.50
CA ARG A 327 4.52 -22.37 4.63
C ARG A 327 5.43 -21.15 4.51
N SER A 328 6.01 -20.90 3.34
CA SER A 328 6.93 -19.79 3.10
C SER A 328 6.47 -18.99 1.89
N LEU A 329 6.33 -17.67 2.08
CA LEU A 329 6.00 -16.74 1.00
C LEU A 329 7.12 -16.72 -0.03
N THR A 330 6.75 -16.94 -1.29
CA THR A 330 7.64 -16.72 -2.43
C THR A 330 7.80 -15.23 -2.71
N GLU A 331 8.68 -14.87 -3.65
CA GLU A 331 8.83 -13.47 -4.05
C GLU A 331 7.56 -12.92 -4.71
N ASP A 332 6.81 -13.78 -5.43
CA ASP A 332 5.51 -13.43 -6.00
C ASP A 332 4.54 -12.95 -4.91
N ASP A 333 4.37 -13.76 -3.86
CA ASP A 333 3.49 -13.45 -2.73
C ASP A 333 3.93 -12.17 -1.99
N ARG A 334 5.25 -11.98 -1.82
CA ARG A 334 5.83 -10.81 -1.14
C ARG A 334 5.63 -9.52 -1.94
N LEU A 335 5.82 -9.57 -3.26
CA LEU A 335 5.59 -8.41 -4.12
C LEU A 335 4.11 -8.05 -4.16
N ALA A 336 3.22 -9.05 -4.26
CA ALA A 336 1.79 -8.85 -4.26
C ALA A 336 1.31 -8.13 -2.99
N ILE A 337 1.67 -8.65 -1.80
CA ILE A 337 1.23 -8.05 -0.54
C ILE A 337 1.85 -6.67 -0.29
N ARG A 338 3.11 -6.44 -0.68
CA ARG A 338 3.76 -5.13 -0.51
C ARG A 338 3.22 -4.07 -1.47
N ASN A 339 2.81 -4.46 -2.67
CA ASN A 339 2.14 -3.56 -3.60
C ASN A 339 0.71 -3.25 -3.14
N LEU A 340 0.03 -4.23 -2.54
CA LEU A 340 -1.29 -4.03 -1.98
C LEU A 340 -1.25 -3.13 -0.73
N TYR A 341 -0.20 -3.26 0.07
CA TYR A 341 0.04 -2.50 1.29
C TYR A 341 1.37 -1.74 1.23
N PRO A 342 1.48 -0.70 0.38
CA PRO A 342 2.75 -0.01 0.17
C PRO A 342 3.25 0.60 1.47
N ALA A 343 4.55 0.48 1.69
CA ALA A 343 5.23 1.07 2.85
C ALA A 343 5.32 2.61 2.74
N TRP A 344 5.39 3.13 1.51
CA TRP A 344 5.23 4.56 1.22
C TRP A 344 3.77 4.88 0.92
N ARG A 345 3.15 5.64 1.82
CA ARG A 345 1.79 6.15 1.70
C ARG A 345 1.78 7.39 0.80
N PHE A 346 1.02 7.35 -0.28
CA PHE A 346 0.85 8.47 -1.20
C PHE A 346 -0.11 9.52 -0.61
N LEU A 347 0.38 10.74 -0.43
CA LEU A 347 -0.38 11.85 0.18
C LEU A 347 -0.78 12.94 -0.82
N GLY A 348 -0.61 12.67 -2.12
CA GLY A 348 -0.97 13.56 -3.22
C GLY A 348 -0.17 14.85 -3.28
N GLY A 349 -0.71 15.81 -4.02
CA GLY A 349 -0.13 17.14 -4.21
C GLY A 349 0.80 17.25 -5.41
N LEU A 350 1.07 18.49 -5.80
CA LEU A 350 2.07 18.87 -6.80
C LEU A 350 2.79 20.11 -6.28
N TYR A 351 4.01 19.94 -5.77
CA TYR A 351 4.69 20.98 -5.01
C TYR A 351 6.20 21.05 -5.27
N TYR A 352 6.80 22.17 -4.86
CA TYR A 352 8.24 22.42 -4.96
C TYR A 352 8.91 22.36 -3.59
N GLY A 353 10.15 21.85 -3.59
CA GLY A 353 11.03 21.90 -2.44
C GLY A 353 10.74 20.84 -1.38
N ILE A 354 11.25 21.08 -0.18
CA ILE A 354 11.20 20.15 0.95
C ILE A 354 9.95 20.48 1.79
N PRO A 355 9.12 19.50 2.19
CA PRO A 355 7.96 19.75 3.02
C PRO A 355 8.37 20.18 4.44
N ALA A 356 7.63 21.13 5.03
CA ALA A 356 7.73 21.43 6.45
C ALA A 356 6.83 20.46 7.23
N VAL A 357 7.34 19.82 8.27
CA VAL A 357 6.57 18.88 9.10
C VAL A 357 6.68 19.29 10.57
N VAL A 358 5.55 19.33 11.27
CA VAL A 358 5.48 19.75 12.68
C VAL A 358 4.41 18.96 13.43
N SER A 359 4.58 18.86 14.75
CA SER A 359 3.60 18.31 15.69
C SER A 359 3.46 19.27 16.87
N TRP A 360 2.24 19.64 17.22
CA TRP A 360 1.94 20.39 18.46
C TRP A 360 1.47 19.50 19.62
N ALA A 361 1.18 18.21 19.35
CA ALA A 361 0.85 17.20 20.35
C ALA A 361 1.24 15.79 19.87
N PRO A 362 1.39 14.81 20.79
CA PRO A 362 1.53 13.41 20.42
C PRO A 362 0.38 12.95 19.51
N GLY A 363 0.71 12.23 18.43
CA GLY A 363 -0.29 11.70 17.49
C GLY A 363 -0.89 12.73 16.53
N ARG A 364 -0.49 14.00 16.60
CA ARG A 364 -0.79 15.02 15.59
C ARG A 364 0.39 15.18 14.65
N THR A 365 0.16 15.26 13.35
CA THR A 365 1.18 15.69 12.38
C THR A 365 0.56 16.63 11.37
N ASP A 366 1.23 17.74 11.13
CA ASP A 366 0.86 18.76 10.15
C ASP A 366 2.00 18.90 9.14
N VAL A 367 1.66 18.91 7.86
CA VAL A 367 2.61 19.03 6.75
C VAL A 367 2.25 20.24 5.91
N PHE A 368 3.27 21.03 5.56
CA PHE A 368 3.16 22.23 4.76
C PHE A 368 4.04 22.12 3.52
N VAL A 369 3.48 22.48 2.38
CA VAL A 369 4.18 22.45 1.08
C VAL A 369 3.95 23.74 0.31
N ARG A 370 4.91 24.10 -0.54
CA ARG A 370 4.76 25.21 -1.49
C ARG A 370 4.23 24.66 -2.82
N GLY A 371 2.98 24.96 -3.17
CA GLY A 371 2.37 24.56 -4.43
C GLY A 371 3.04 25.20 -5.65
N THR A 372 2.70 24.71 -6.84
CA THR A 372 3.27 25.23 -8.11
C THR A 372 2.91 26.68 -8.41
N ASN A 373 1.86 27.19 -7.79
CA ASN A 373 1.45 28.60 -7.82
C ASN A 373 2.13 29.45 -6.73
N ASN A 374 3.13 28.91 -6.02
CA ASN A 374 3.81 29.53 -4.88
C ASN A 374 2.93 29.81 -3.65
N ALA A 375 1.70 29.30 -3.58
CA ALA A 375 0.90 29.35 -2.36
C ALA A 375 1.33 28.24 -1.37
N VAL A 376 1.07 28.46 -0.09
CA VAL A 376 1.28 27.45 0.95
C VAL A 376 0.05 26.57 1.06
N TYR A 377 0.27 25.27 1.08
CA TYR A 377 -0.76 24.25 1.25
C TYR A 377 -0.47 23.43 2.50
N HIS A 378 -1.53 23.00 3.17
CA HIS A 378 -1.49 22.33 4.46
C HIS A 378 -2.31 21.05 4.43
N LYS A 379 -1.82 20.00 5.08
CA LYS A 379 -2.62 18.81 5.40
C LYS A 379 -2.19 18.24 6.75
N TRP A 380 -3.08 17.51 7.40
CA TRP A 380 -2.82 17.00 8.74
C TRP A 380 -3.45 15.63 8.99
N GLN A 381 -2.95 14.95 10.01
CA GLN A 381 -3.55 13.74 10.54
C GLN A 381 -3.65 13.80 12.07
N THR A 382 -4.63 13.10 12.62
CA THR A 382 -4.85 12.94 14.06
C THR A 382 -4.96 11.45 14.36
N GLY A 383 -4.22 10.95 15.35
CA GLY A 383 -4.23 9.53 15.76
C GLY A 383 -2.93 8.77 15.50
N GLY A 384 -1.87 9.44 15.05
CA GLY A 384 -0.57 8.81 14.75
C GLY A 384 -0.49 8.20 13.36
N GLY A 385 0.48 7.30 13.14
CA GLY A 385 0.70 6.67 11.84
C GLY A 385 -0.36 5.65 11.45
N GLY A 386 -0.71 5.63 10.17
CA GLY A 386 -1.84 4.88 9.63
C GLY A 386 -3.20 5.60 9.72
N SER A 387 -3.34 6.65 10.53
CA SER A 387 -4.61 7.40 10.62
C SER A 387 -4.92 8.19 9.35
N ALA A 388 -6.19 8.52 9.11
CA ALA A 388 -6.61 9.29 7.93
C ALA A 388 -6.00 10.70 7.90
N TRP A 389 -5.58 11.14 6.72
CA TRP A 389 -5.19 12.53 6.47
C TRP A 389 -6.40 13.40 6.13
N ASN A 390 -6.29 14.69 6.44
CA ASN A 390 -7.28 15.71 6.21
C ASN A 390 -6.67 16.84 5.37
N PRO A 391 -7.44 17.51 4.48
CA PRO A 391 -8.88 17.33 4.27
C PRO A 391 -9.26 15.97 3.63
N SER A 392 -8.30 15.32 2.98
CA SER A 392 -8.40 13.91 2.56
C SER A 392 -6.99 13.32 2.40
N GLU A 393 -6.93 12.04 1.98
CA GLU A 393 -5.67 11.35 1.73
C GLU A 393 -4.75 12.13 0.76
N THR A 394 -5.32 12.69 -0.30
CA THR A 394 -4.55 13.30 -1.40
C THR A 394 -4.75 14.81 -1.58
N GLU A 395 -5.75 15.41 -0.95
CA GLU A 395 -6.02 16.85 -1.04
C GLU A 395 -5.34 17.67 0.07
N TYR A 396 -5.34 18.99 -0.11
CA TYR A 396 -4.69 19.96 0.76
C TYR A 396 -5.59 21.17 1.01
N GLU A 397 -5.54 21.71 2.22
CA GLU A 397 -6.06 23.03 2.57
C GLU A 397 -5.16 24.13 1.99
N ASN A 398 -5.74 25.09 1.27
CA ASN A 398 -5.00 26.23 0.72
C ASN A 398 -4.88 27.34 1.77
N LEU A 399 -3.66 27.66 2.19
CA LEU A 399 -3.35 28.71 3.15
C LEU A 399 -3.00 30.07 2.49
N GLY A 400 -3.03 30.13 1.16
CA GLY A 400 -2.74 31.31 0.36
C GLY A 400 -1.28 31.75 0.45
N GLY A 401 -1.06 33.05 0.24
CA GLY A 401 0.28 33.63 0.18
C GLY A 401 0.98 33.43 -1.17
N THR A 402 2.13 34.06 -1.34
CA THR A 402 3.02 33.87 -2.48
C THR A 402 4.44 33.86 -1.95
N VAL A 403 4.99 32.65 -1.80
CA VAL A 403 6.25 32.42 -1.10
C VAL A 403 7.32 31.86 -2.04
N TYR A 404 8.56 32.17 -1.73
CA TYR A 404 9.74 31.65 -2.40
C TYR A 404 10.52 30.74 -1.44
N GLY A 405 11.15 29.68 -1.95
CA GLY A 405 11.86 28.70 -1.11
C GLY A 405 10.95 27.78 -0.30
N ASP A 406 11.54 27.13 0.70
CA ASP A 406 10.84 26.18 1.57
C ASP A 406 10.06 26.88 2.69
N VAL A 407 8.95 26.28 3.10
CA VAL A 407 8.17 26.74 4.27
C VAL A 407 8.83 26.20 5.54
N THR A 408 8.86 27.00 6.59
CA THR A 408 9.30 26.58 7.93
C THR A 408 8.11 26.55 8.86
N ALA A 409 7.93 25.46 9.60
CA ALA A 409 6.87 25.30 10.58
C ALA A 409 7.46 24.99 11.96
N VAL A 410 6.92 25.61 13.01
CA VAL A 410 7.35 25.40 14.39
C VAL A 410 6.13 25.44 15.31
N SER A 411 6.18 24.68 16.39
CA SER A 411 5.19 24.74 17.47
C SER A 411 5.88 25.03 18.79
N TRP A 412 5.26 25.88 19.60
CA TRP A 412 5.70 26.15 20.97
C TRP A 412 4.72 25.61 22.04
N GLY A 413 3.65 24.94 21.60
CA GLY A 413 2.66 24.38 22.51
C GLY A 413 1.45 23.79 21.80
N PRO A 414 0.56 23.11 22.54
CA PRO A 414 -0.65 22.51 21.99
C PRO A 414 -1.51 23.52 21.23
N ASN A 415 -2.13 23.07 20.14
CA ASN A 415 -3.00 23.89 19.28
C ASN A 415 -2.32 25.13 18.69
N ARG A 416 -0.99 25.11 18.56
CA ARG A 416 -0.25 26.23 18.01
C ARG A 416 0.79 25.79 17.00
N ILE A 417 0.69 26.37 15.81
CA ILE A 417 1.71 26.27 14.74
C ILE A 417 1.99 27.69 14.25
N ASP A 418 3.25 28.00 14.03
CA ASP A 418 3.70 29.22 13.38
C ASP A 418 4.46 28.83 12.10
N LEU A 419 4.09 29.45 10.99
CA LEU A 419 4.68 29.27 9.67
C LEU A 419 5.50 30.50 9.29
N PHE A 420 6.67 30.26 8.74
CA PHE A 420 7.55 31.28 8.21
C PHE A 420 7.97 30.94 6.79
N ALA A 421 7.94 31.92 5.90
CA ALA A 421 8.35 31.74 4.52
C ALA A 421 8.95 33.03 3.94
N LEU A 422 9.82 32.90 2.95
CA LEU A 422 10.40 34.05 2.26
C LEU A 422 9.39 34.60 1.25
N GLY A 423 9.13 35.89 1.27
CA GLY A 423 8.28 36.57 0.29
C GLY A 423 9.03 36.95 -0.99
N THR A 424 8.29 37.36 -2.02
CA THR A 424 8.85 37.90 -3.28
C THR A 424 9.58 39.24 -3.08
N ASP A 425 9.35 39.89 -1.94
CA ASP A 425 9.99 41.12 -1.48
C ASP A 425 11.25 40.88 -0.63
N ASN A 426 11.72 39.62 -0.53
CA ASN A 426 12.80 39.18 0.35
C ASN A 426 12.55 39.44 1.85
N ALA A 427 11.28 39.61 2.27
CA ALA A 427 10.89 39.69 3.67
C ALA A 427 10.53 38.30 4.24
N CYS A 428 10.61 38.17 5.56
CA CYS A 428 10.05 37.03 6.26
C CYS A 428 8.55 37.23 6.43
N TRP A 429 7.75 36.32 5.90
CA TRP A 429 6.30 36.32 6.06
C TRP A 429 5.89 35.28 7.10
N HIS A 430 4.94 35.63 7.94
CA HIS A 430 4.46 34.85 9.08
C HIS A 430 2.96 34.59 8.98
N LYS A 431 2.55 33.36 9.29
CA LYS A 431 1.15 32.95 9.42
C LYS A 431 1.05 31.93 10.56
N TRP A 432 -0.05 31.90 11.28
CA TRP A 432 -0.16 31.03 12.46
C TRP A 432 -1.51 30.36 12.59
N TRP A 433 -1.54 29.22 13.28
CA TRP A 433 -2.75 28.55 13.77
C TRP A 433 -2.93 28.89 15.26
N ASP A 434 -4.12 29.30 15.68
CA ASP A 434 -4.40 29.66 17.07
C ASP A 434 -5.22 28.61 17.87
N GLY A 435 -5.48 27.46 17.26
CA GLY A 435 -6.34 26.41 17.81
C GLY A 435 -7.75 26.40 17.24
N SER A 436 -8.14 27.47 16.56
CA SER A 436 -9.48 27.63 15.97
C SER A 436 -9.44 28.06 14.50
N ALA A 437 -8.50 28.92 14.14
CA ALA A 437 -8.35 29.46 12.80
C ALA A 437 -6.89 29.77 12.47
N TRP A 438 -6.63 29.87 11.16
CA TRP A 438 -5.39 30.42 10.65
C TRP A 438 -5.45 31.95 10.61
N GLY A 439 -4.47 32.62 11.22
CA GLY A 439 -4.27 34.06 11.08
C GLY A 439 -3.94 34.49 9.65
N GLY A 440 -3.99 35.80 9.36
CA GLY A 440 -3.54 36.35 8.07
C GLY A 440 -2.02 36.24 7.90
N TRP A 441 -1.54 36.38 6.65
CA TRP A 441 -0.11 36.56 6.40
C TRP A 441 0.33 37.96 6.81
N GLU A 442 1.35 38.05 7.65
CA GLU A 442 1.98 39.31 8.06
C GLU A 442 3.47 39.36 7.69
N SER A 443 3.98 40.53 7.34
CA SER A 443 5.40 40.72 7.04
C SER A 443 6.17 41.09 8.31
N LEU A 444 7.23 40.36 8.59
CA LEU A 444 8.19 40.59 9.67
C LEU A 444 9.42 41.38 9.19
N GLY A 445 9.31 42.00 8.00
CA GLY A 445 10.37 42.73 7.33
C GLY A 445 11.57 41.85 6.96
N GLY A 446 12.67 42.50 6.60
CA GLY A 446 13.94 41.84 6.33
C GLY A 446 14.57 42.28 5.00
N GLY A 447 15.52 41.46 4.58
CA GLY A 447 16.31 41.54 3.36
C GLY A 447 17.08 40.23 3.28
N ILE A 448 16.31 39.15 3.14
CA ILE A 448 16.71 37.77 3.44
C ILE A 448 17.06 37.04 2.14
N ILE A 449 18.06 36.17 2.20
CA ILE A 449 18.43 35.26 1.12
C ILE A 449 18.55 33.81 1.63
N GLY A 450 17.81 32.90 1.01
CA GLY A 450 17.74 31.50 1.43
C GLY A 450 16.65 31.24 2.47
N ASP A 451 16.76 30.12 3.18
CA ASP A 451 15.69 29.63 4.05
C ASP A 451 15.66 30.36 5.39
N ILE A 452 14.48 30.37 5.99
CA ILE A 452 14.27 30.80 7.37
C ILE A 452 14.44 29.58 8.28
N CYS A 453 15.05 29.75 9.44
CA CYS A 453 15.03 28.74 10.50
C CYS A 453 14.27 29.29 11.69
N ALA A 454 13.33 28.53 12.23
CA ALA A 454 12.57 28.89 13.42
C ALA A 454 12.63 27.77 14.46
N VAL A 455 12.81 28.15 15.72
CA VAL A 455 12.82 27.23 16.87
C VAL A 455 12.02 27.81 18.03
N SER A 456 11.63 26.93 18.94
CA SER A 456 11.06 27.31 20.23
C SER A 456 11.76 26.53 21.34
N TRP A 457 12.08 27.22 22.44
CA TRP A 457 12.56 26.59 23.68
C TRP A 457 11.51 26.59 24.79
N GLY A 458 10.31 27.12 24.53
CA GLY A 458 9.24 27.22 25.53
C GLY A 458 8.00 27.91 25.01
N ALA A 459 6.91 27.81 25.78
CA ALA A 459 5.63 28.42 25.44
C ALA A 459 5.78 29.94 25.23
N ASN A 460 5.03 30.48 24.26
CA ASN A 460 5.05 31.89 23.89
C ASN A 460 6.44 32.41 23.45
N ARG A 461 7.32 31.54 23.01
CA ARG A 461 8.64 31.91 22.54
C ARG A 461 8.93 31.32 21.17
N LEU A 462 9.35 32.19 20.27
CA LEU A 462 9.91 31.82 18.97
C LEU A 462 11.21 32.58 18.74
N ASP A 463 12.15 31.93 18.08
CA ASP A 463 13.41 32.50 17.66
C ASP A 463 13.66 32.14 16.20
N LEU A 464 13.86 33.17 15.36
CA LEU A 464 14.09 33.03 13.93
C LEU A 464 15.54 33.40 13.60
N PHE A 465 16.13 32.65 12.68
CA PHE A 465 17.47 32.90 12.16
C PHE A 465 17.44 32.89 10.64
N VAL A 466 18.05 33.89 10.04
CA VAL A 466 18.05 34.10 8.59
C VAL A 466 19.42 34.57 8.13
N ARG A 467 19.74 34.35 6.85
CA ARG A 467 20.88 34.99 6.20
C ARG A 467 20.41 36.27 5.50
N GLY A 468 21.05 37.39 5.82
CA GLY A 468 20.80 38.67 5.14
C GLY A 468 21.54 38.78 3.80
N MET A 469 21.16 39.75 2.96
CA MET A 469 21.80 40.03 1.66
C MET A 469 23.32 40.28 1.72
N ASN A 470 23.84 40.66 2.90
CA ASN A 470 25.28 40.82 3.16
C ASN A 470 25.96 39.51 3.63
N ASN A 471 25.27 38.37 3.54
CA ASN A 471 25.68 37.06 4.04
C ASN A 471 25.87 36.96 5.57
N SER A 472 25.49 37.97 6.36
CA SER A 472 25.48 37.88 7.82
C SER A 472 24.23 37.18 8.34
N VAL A 473 24.33 36.63 9.54
CA VAL A 473 23.20 35.99 10.23
C VAL A 473 22.42 37.04 11.00
N TYR A 474 21.11 37.02 10.86
CA TYR A 474 20.19 37.87 11.59
C TYR A 474 19.24 37.05 12.46
N HIS A 475 18.81 37.65 13.57
CA HIS A 475 17.91 37.06 14.55
C HIS A 475 16.70 37.93 14.82
N LYS A 476 15.56 37.28 15.03
CA LYS A 476 14.30 37.89 15.46
C LYS A 476 13.65 36.97 16.48
N ALA A 477 12.88 37.54 17.41
CA ALA A 477 12.19 36.73 18.40
C ALA A 477 10.78 37.20 18.72
N TRP A 478 9.91 36.26 19.05
CA TRP A 478 8.63 36.52 19.73
C TRP A 478 8.81 36.26 21.22
N ASN A 479 8.32 37.16 22.07
CA ASN A 479 8.41 37.03 23.54
C ASN A 479 7.07 36.76 24.24
N GLY A 480 6.02 36.46 23.48
CA GLY A 480 4.66 36.26 24.00
C GLY A 480 3.77 37.49 23.88
N SER A 481 4.34 38.65 23.59
CA SER A 481 3.57 39.89 23.44
C SER A 481 4.00 40.73 22.25
N ALA A 482 5.27 40.65 21.83
CA ALA A 482 5.78 41.42 20.70
C ALA A 482 6.93 40.71 19.97
N TRP A 483 7.07 41.08 18.71
CA TRP A 483 8.24 40.80 17.88
C TRP A 483 9.40 41.72 18.24
N MET A 484 10.57 41.14 18.49
CA MET A 484 11.78 41.83 18.91
C MET A 484 12.87 41.75 17.83
N PRO A 485 13.62 42.84 17.58
CA PRO A 485 13.58 44.14 18.29
C PRO A 485 12.37 45.03 17.94
N SER A 486 11.69 44.75 16.83
CA SER A 486 10.40 45.32 16.45
C SER A 486 9.72 44.39 15.43
N VAL A 487 8.49 44.71 15.01
CA VAL A 487 7.77 43.92 13.99
C VAL A 487 8.61 43.72 12.73
N THR A 488 9.28 44.76 12.23
CA THR A 488 10.07 44.67 10.97
C THR A 488 11.59 44.64 11.18
N GLY A 489 12.08 44.92 12.40
CA GLY A 489 13.51 44.99 12.70
C GLY A 489 14.16 43.63 12.94
N TRP A 490 15.46 43.51 12.67
CA TRP A 490 16.25 42.29 12.85
C TRP A 490 17.58 42.60 13.56
N THR A 491 18.01 41.73 14.46
CA THR A 491 19.28 41.86 15.18
C THR A 491 20.41 41.18 14.40
N ASN A 492 21.46 41.90 14.07
CA ASN A 492 22.63 41.33 13.39
C ASN A 492 23.48 40.51 14.38
N LEU A 493 23.74 39.25 14.05
CA LEU A 493 24.60 38.32 14.81
C LEU A 493 25.96 38.08 14.15
N GLY A 494 26.30 38.85 13.11
CA GLY A 494 27.56 38.79 12.40
C GLY A 494 27.73 37.53 11.55
N GLY A 495 28.98 37.15 11.30
CA GLY A 495 29.34 36.05 10.41
C GLY A 495 29.22 36.40 8.92
N VAL A 496 29.79 35.53 8.08
CA VAL A 496 29.64 35.55 6.61
C VAL A 496 29.45 34.09 6.17
N ILE A 497 28.24 33.77 5.72
CA ILE A 497 27.79 32.38 5.51
C ILE A 497 27.28 32.15 4.08
N VAL A 498 27.43 30.93 3.57
CA VAL A 498 27.03 30.55 2.20
C VAL A 498 25.73 29.75 2.14
N GLY A 499 25.32 29.16 3.27
CA GLY A 499 24.09 28.39 3.43
C GLY A 499 23.01 29.13 4.21
N SER A 500 22.00 28.40 4.65
CA SER A 500 20.98 28.89 5.58
C SER A 500 21.35 28.54 7.03
N PRO A 501 21.11 29.41 8.02
CA PRO A 501 21.26 29.04 9.43
C PRO A 501 20.31 27.88 9.79
N LYS A 502 20.76 27.00 10.68
CA LYS A 502 19.92 25.96 11.31
C LYS A 502 20.09 26.05 12.82
N ALA A 503 19.04 25.82 13.58
CA ALA A 503 19.06 25.98 15.02
C ALA A 503 18.34 24.84 15.72
N VAL A 504 18.71 24.61 16.97
CA VAL A 504 18.10 23.63 17.86
C VAL A 504 18.03 24.18 19.28
N CYS A 505 17.00 23.74 20.00
CA CYS A 505 16.83 24.00 21.43
C CYS A 505 16.85 22.66 22.17
N TRP A 506 17.53 22.61 23.31
CA TRP A 506 17.55 21.42 24.18
C TRP A 506 17.07 21.73 25.61
N GLY A 507 16.71 22.98 25.88
CA GLY A 507 16.14 23.40 27.15
C GLY A 507 15.73 24.87 27.13
N PRO A 508 15.03 25.35 28.17
CA PRO A 508 14.65 26.75 28.29
C PRO A 508 15.87 27.67 28.22
N ASN A 509 15.70 28.83 27.58
CA ASN A 509 16.73 29.85 27.42
C ASN A 509 18.01 29.36 26.72
N ARG A 510 17.91 28.28 25.94
CA ARG A 510 19.07 27.70 25.28
C ARG A 510 18.82 27.45 23.81
N ILE A 511 19.66 28.07 22.98
CA ILE A 511 19.60 27.96 21.53
C ILE A 511 21.02 27.74 21.01
N ASP A 512 21.17 26.81 20.10
CA ASP A 512 22.39 26.57 19.35
C ASP A 512 22.12 26.78 17.87
N VAL A 513 22.79 27.77 17.28
CA VAL A 513 22.71 28.15 15.87
C VAL A 513 23.95 27.66 15.16
N LEU A 514 23.75 26.90 14.09
CA LEU A 514 24.78 26.26 13.29
C LEU A 514 24.73 26.81 11.87
N VAL A 515 25.89 27.14 11.34
CA VAL A 515 26.04 27.71 10.00
C VAL A 515 27.21 27.12 9.25
N ARG A 516 27.13 27.16 7.92
CA ARG A 516 28.24 26.89 7.02
C ARG A 516 28.89 28.19 6.56
N GLY A 517 30.16 28.38 6.91
CA GLY A 517 30.95 29.54 6.49
C GLY A 517 31.40 29.46 5.03
N THR A 518 31.97 30.55 4.51
CA THR A 518 32.48 30.63 3.12
C THR A 518 33.62 29.66 2.81
N ASN A 519 34.31 29.16 3.83
CA ASN A 519 35.31 28.11 3.72
C ASN A 519 34.74 26.69 3.82
N ASN A 520 33.41 26.53 3.76
CA ASN A 520 32.68 25.29 4.00
C ASN A 520 32.90 24.68 5.40
N GLY A 521 33.45 25.44 6.35
CA GLY A 521 33.56 25.04 7.75
C GLY A 521 32.24 25.19 8.50
N VAL A 522 32.07 24.41 9.55
CA VAL A 522 30.92 24.50 10.45
C VAL A 522 31.21 25.45 11.60
N TYR A 523 30.30 26.37 11.87
CA TYR A 523 30.41 27.32 12.97
C TYR A 523 29.16 27.30 13.84
N GLN A 524 29.35 27.59 15.13
CA GLN A 524 28.31 27.65 16.14
C GLN A 524 28.22 29.03 16.78
N LYS A 525 26.99 29.42 17.11
CA LYS A 525 26.67 30.50 18.04
C LYS A 525 25.66 29.98 19.05
N THR A 526 25.82 30.41 20.29
CA THR A 526 25.01 29.91 21.40
C THR A 526 24.32 31.05 22.13
N TRP A 527 23.03 30.91 22.41
CA TRP A 527 22.33 31.70 23.42
C TRP A 527 22.28 30.90 24.73
N ASN A 528 22.76 31.49 25.83
CA ASN A 528 22.79 30.85 27.15
C ASN A 528 21.76 31.41 28.15
N GLY A 529 20.79 32.21 27.68
CA GLY A 529 19.80 32.89 28.52
C GLY A 529 20.18 34.31 28.91
N ASN A 530 21.45 34.68 28.77
CA ASN A 530 21.94 36.02 29.10
C ASN A 530 22.64 36.70 27.92
N ALA A 531 23.44 35.96 27.16
CA ALA A 531 24.23 36.51 26.08
C ALA A 531 24.40 35.53 24.92
N TRP A 532 24.71 36.11 23.76
CA TRP A 532 25.22 35.38 22.60
C TRP A 532 26.72 35.12 22.77
N LEU A 533 27.11 33.85 22.71
CA LEU A 533 28.49 33.39 22.79
C LEU A 533 29.01 32.97 21.40
N PRO A 534 30.30 33.18 21.12
CA PRO A 534 31.34 33.78 21.99
C PRO A 534 31.20 35.29 22.19
N SER A 535 30.48 35.97 21.29
CA SER A 535 30.02 37.36 21.43
C SER A 535 28.83 37.59 20.50
N VAL A 536 28.22 38.77 20.54
CA VAL A 536 27.09 39.13 19.64
C VAL A 536 27.45 38.90 18.17
N LEU A 537 28.66 39.29 17.74
CA LEU A 537 29.10 39.19 16.34
C LEU A 537 30.02 38.00 16.06
N GLY A 538 30.63 37.38 17.08
CA GLY A 538 31.60 36.29 16.93
C GLY A 538 30.95 34.92 16.77
N TRP A 539 31.68 33.98 16.17
CA TRP A 539 31.25 32.60 15.91
C TRP A 539 32.34 31.62 16.33
N GLN A 540 31.98 30.52 16.98
CA GLN A 540 32.90 29.43 17.33
C GLN A 540 33.08 28.51 16.12
N ASN A 541 34.32 28.18 15.78
CA ASN A 541 34.63 27.25 14.70
C ASN A 541 34.60 25.80 15.22
N LEU A 542 33.82 24.93 14.59
CA LEU A 542 33.73 23.50 14.92
C LEU A 542 34.52 22.60 13.95
N GLY A 543 35.18 23.19 12.96
CA GLY A 543 35.94 22.52 11.92
C GLY A 543 35.07 21.90 10.83
N GLY A 544 35.62 20.89 10.15
CA GLY A 544 34.97 20.21 9.03
C GLY A 544 35.03 20.95 7.69
N THR A 545 34.67 20.25 6.63
CA THR A 545 34.46 20.81 5.28
C THR A 545 33.24 20.12 4.68
N VAL A 546 32.14 20.85 4.57
CA VAL A 546 30.80 20.28 4.35
C VAL A 546 30.12 20.82 3.10
N MET A 547 29.30 19.99 2.46
CA MET A 547 28.65 20.28 1.18
C MET A 547 27.27 20.93 1.34
N ASP A 548 26.62 20.73 2.47
CA ASP A 548 25.27 21.24 2.76
C ASP A 548 25.21 21.93 4.12
N ASP A 549 24.05 22.50 4.43
CA ASP A 549 23.76 23.06 5.75
C ASP A 549 23.75 21.97 6.82
N VAL A 550 24.05 22.37 8.06
CA VAL A 550 24.14 21.47 9.21
C VAL A 550 22.74 21.03 9.64
N THR A 551 22.56 19.76 9.97
CA THR A 551 21.31 19.26 10.57
C THR A 551 21.53 19.01 12.06
N PRO A 552 21.17 19.96 12.94
CA PRO A 552 21.28 19.79 14.39
C PRO A 552 20.05 19.10 14.96
N VAL A 553 20.24 18.19 15.92
CA VAL A 553 19.17 17.57 16.70
C VAL A 553 19.53 17.50 18.18
N SER A 554 18.50 17.42 19.01
CA SER A 554 18.62 17.20 20.46
C SER A 554 17.59 16.17 20.90
N GLY A 555 18.04 15.07 21.48
CA GLY A 555 17.17 14.07 22.11
C GLY A 555 16.98 14.26 23.62
N ALA A 556 17.87 15.03 24.27
CA ALA A 556 17.90 15.20 25.72
C ALA A 556 18.50 16.56 26.11
N PRO A 557 18.19 17.08 27.32
CA PRO A 557 18.82 18.29 27.83
C PRO A 557 20.35 18.17 27.84
N ASN A 558 21.02 19.25 27.44
CA ASN A 558 22.48 19.37 27.38
C ASN A 558 23.15 18.35 26.46
N HIS A 559 22.44 17.86 25.45
CA HIS A 559 22.97 16.95 24.43
C HIS A 559 22.60 17.43 23.03
N LEU A 560 23.56 17.40 22.12
CA LEU A 560 23.36 17.77 20.71
C LEU A 560 24.06 16.78 19.80
N ASP A 561 23.45 16.51 18.65
CA ASP A 561 24.09 15.84 17.53
C ASP A 561 23.97 16.69 16.28
N LEU A 562 25.08 16.85 15.59
CA LEU A 562 25.19 17.58 14.33
C LEU A 562 25.47 16.59 13.21
N PHE A 563 24.68 16.65 12.15
CA PHE A 563 24.87 15.83 10.96
C PHE A 563 25.15 16.68 9.74
N VAL A 564 26.12 16.26 8.94
CA VAL A 564 26.55 16.95 7.72
C VAL A 564 26.91 15.95 6.63
N ARG A 565 26.78 16.36 5.37
CA ARG A 565 27.36 15.66 4.23
C ARG A 565 28.76 16.21 3.96
N GLY A 566 29.76 15.34 3.98
CA GLY A 566 31.14 15.68 3.64
C GLY A 566 31.37 15.78 2.12
N THR A 567 32.55 16.23 1.72
CA THR A 567 32.95 16.36 0.30
C THR A 567 33.04 15.01 -0.45
N ASN A 568 33.15 13.91 0.29
CA ASN A 568 33.10 12.54 -0.24
C ASN A 568 31.68 11.95 -0.27
N ASN A 569 30.64 12.77 -0.08
CA ASN A 569 29.23 12.36 0.04
C ASN A 569 28.89 11.44 1.21
N ALA A 570 29.82 11.18 2.14
CA ALA A 570 29.50 10.45 3.37
C ALA A 570 28.82 11.37 4.40
N VAL A 571 28.01 10.77 5.26
CA VAL A 571 27.43 11.47 6.41
C VAL A 571 28.43 11.47 7.56
N TYR A 572 28.58 12.61 8.22
CA TYR A 572 29.42 12.76 9.41
C TYR A 572 28.60 13.27 10.58
N GLN A 573 29.01 12.86 11.78
CA GLN A 573 28.44 13.26 13.07
C GLN A 573 29.46 14.01 13.92
N LYS A 574 28.98 14.99 14.67
CA LYS A 574 29.67 15.59 15.81
C LYS A 574 28.68 15.79 16.95
N SER A 575 29.06 15.44 18.17
CA SER A 575 28.14 15.40 19.31
C SER A 575 28.63 16.25 20.47
N TRP A 576 27.72 16.97 21.13
CA TRP A 576 27.98 17.62 22.41
C TRP A 576 27.53 16.68 23.52
N ASN A 577 28.47 16.22 24.34
CA ASN A 577 28.18 15.26 25.43
C ASN A 577 27.82 15.94 26.77
N GLY A 578 27.54 17.25 26.75
CA GLY A 578 27.27 18.04 27.95
C GLY A 578 28.47 18.78 28.52
N SER A 579 29.68 18.44 28.10
CA SER A 579 30.94 19.07 28.55
C SER A 579 31.87 19.45 27.40
N ALA A 580 31.91 18.66 26.34
CA ALA A 580 32.78 18.88 25.20
C ALA A 580 32.17 18.37 23.89
N TRP A 581 32.67 18.91 22.79
CA TRP A 581 32.44 18.35 21.46
C TRP A 581 33.24 17.07 21.27
N VAL A 582 32.57 16.03 20.76
CA VAL A 582 33.12 14.71 20.47
C VAL A 582 32.86 14.37 19.00
N PRO A 583 33.88 13.97 18.23
CA PRO A 583 35.31 14.01 18.58
C PRO A 583 35.78 15.47 18.78
N SER A 584 37.03 15.68 19.23
CA SER A 584 37.60 16.98 19.65
C SER A 584 37.31 18.18 18.73
N GLU A 585 37.56 19.41 19.21
CA GLU A 585 37.29 20.67 18.50
C GLU A 585 38.02 20.70 17.14
N GLY A 586 37.29 20.38 16.05
CA GLY A 586 37.84 20.21 14.69
C GLY A 586 37.51 18.86 14.01
N GLY A 587 37.34 17.78 14.80
CA GLY A 587 37.08 16.44 14.29
C GLY A 587 35.62 16.15 13.99
N TRP A 588 35.38 15.17 13.11
CA TRP A 588 34.07 14.63 12.75
C TRP A 588 34.14 13.11 12.61
N THR A 589 33.13 12.39 13.10
CA THR A 589 33.05 10.92 12.98
C THR A 589 32.26 10.58 11.73
N SER A 590 32.82 9.78 10.83
CA SER A 590 32.07 9.30 9.67
C SER A 590 31.04 8.25 10.10
N LEU A 591 29.81 8.41 9.62
CA LEU A 591 28.75 7.41 9.70
C LEU A 591 28.62 6.60 8.40
N GLY A 592 29.59 6.76 7.48
CA GLY A 592 29.61 6.13 6.17
C GLY A 592 28.47 6.59 5.25
N GLY A 593 28.13 5.73 4.28
CA GLY A 593 27.15 6.02 3.24
C GLY A 593 27.69 6.88 2.11
N VAL A 594 26.94 6.94 1.00
CA VAL A 594 27.14 7.88 -0.11
C VAL A 594 25.78 8.46 -0.44
N VAL A 595 25.55 9.70 -0.01
CA VAL A 595 24.25 10.37 -0.08
C VAL A 595 24.28 11.54 -1.07
N MET A 596 23.16 11.78 -1.74
CA MET A 596 22.98 12.80 -2.77
C MET A 596 22.19 14.02 -2.27
N SER A 597 21.65 13.95 -1.05
CA SER A 597 20.92 15.04 -0.40
C SER A 597 21.55 15.40 0.94
N ARG A 598 21.16 16.57 1.48
CA ARG A 598 21.39 16.91 2.89
C ARG A 598 20.76 15.81 3.78
N PRO A 599 21.45 15.33 4.82
CA PRO A 599 20.84 14.38 5.76
C PRO A 599 19.78 15.10 6.59
N SER A 600 18.59 14.50 6.70
CA SER A 600 17.57 14.88 7.68
C SER A 600 17.68 13.97 8.90
N ALA A 601 17.42 14.52 10.09
CA ALA A 601 17.50 13.78 11.33
C ALA A 601 16.40 14.23 12.29
N ALA A 602 15.89 13.31 13.09
CA ALA A 602 15.07 13.63 14.25
C ALA A 602 15.42 12.73 15.43
N ALA A 603 15.45 13.31 16.62
CA ALA A 603 15.53 12.57 17.86
C ALA A 603 14.12 12.22 18.38
N TRP A 604 13.96 11.05 18.98
CA TRP A 604 12.70 10.55 19.51
C TRP A 604 12.94 9.56 20.65
N GLY A 605 11.90 9.30 21.46
CA GLY A 605 12.01 8.38 22.60
C GLY A 605 13.08 8.72 23.64
N GLY A 606 13.56 9.97 23.67
CA GLY A 606 14.58 10.48 24.60
C GLY A 606 16.03 10.07 24.32
N SER A 607 16.28 9.06 23.50
CA SER A 607 17.63 8.53 23.24
C SER A 607 17.87 8.03 21.82
N ARG A 608 16.83 7.98 20.98
CA ARG A 608 16.93 7.46 19.62
C ARG A 608 17.03 8.59 18.62
N ILE A 609 17.72 8.32 17.52
CA ILE A 609 17.83 9.24 16.39
C ILE A 609 17.61 8.44 15.11
N THR A 610 16.73 8.93 14.25
CA THR A 610 16.61 8.43 12.87
C THR A 610 17.20 9.46 11.92
N LEU A 611 18.16 9.03 11.11
CA LEU A 611 18.71 9.76 9.96
C LEU A 611 18.06 9.26 8.69
N ALA A 612 17.76 10.15 7.75
CA ALA A 612 17.39 9.79 6.39
C ALA A 612 18.09 10.68 5.37
N ALA A 613 18.45 10.09 4.24
CA ALA A 613 19.04 10.80 3.11
C ALA A 613 18.73 10.07 1.79
N GLN A 614 18.76 10.81 0.69
CA GLN A 614 18.67 10.24 -0.65
C GLN A 614 20.00 9.56 -1.02
N GLY A 615 19.96 8.32 -1.50
CA GLY A 615 21.12 7.59 -2.02
C GLY A 615 21.40 7.90 -3.49
N THR A 616 22.47 7.31 -4.04
CA THR A 616 22.88 7.49 -5.45
C THR A 616 21.90 6.94 -6.48
N ASN A 617 20.98 6.07 -6.05
CA ASN A 617 19.90 5.50 -6.86
C ASN A 617 18.56 6.25 -6.67
N ASN A 618 18.59 7.43 -6.05
CA ASN A 618 17.41 8.21 -5.67
C ASN A 618 16.48 7.56 -4.63
N SER A 619 16.81 6.39 -4.08
CA SER A 619 16.04 5.81 -2.96
C SER A 619 16.38 6.48 -1.64
N VAL A 620 15.46 6.38 -0.68
CA VAL A 620 15.71 6.87 0.67
C VAL A 620 16.42 5.79 1.47
N TYR A 621 17.52 6.18 2.09
CA TYR A 621 18.26 5.37 3.05
C TYR A 621 18.09 5.96 4.43
N VAL A 622 17.92 5.07 5.42
CA VAL A 622 17.83 5.43 6.83
C VAL A 622 18.98 4.80 7.61
N LYS A 623 19.39 5.49 8.68
CA LYS A 623 20.34 4.99 9.67
C LYS A 623 19.81 5.35 11.04
N GLU A 624 19.80 4.40 11.97
CA GLU A 624 19.17 4.60 13.28
C GLU A 624 20.17 4.44 14.41
N PHE A 625 20.11 5.35 15.37
CA PHE A 625 20.79 5.26 16.65
C PHE A 625 19.81 4.75 17.70
N ASN A 626 20.15 3.64 18.34
CA ASN A 626 19.27 3.00 19.33
C ASN A 626 19.45 3.51 20.77
N GLY A 627 20.26 4.56 20.97
CA GLY A 627 20.69 5.06 22.28
C GLY A 627 22.12 4.65 22.67
N THR A 628 22.70 3.65 21.98
CA THR A 628 24.06 3.16 22.26
C THR A 628 24.91 3.01 21.01
N ALA A 629 24.33 2.59 19.90
CA ALA A 629 25.04 2.35 18.65
C ALA A 629 24.18 2.72 17.44
N TRP A 630 24.86 2.98 16.33
CA TRP A 630 24.25 3.14 15.03
C TRP A 630 24.11 1.79 14.31
N ASN A 631 22.94 1.56 13.71
CA ASN A 631 22.73 0.47 12.77
C ASN A 631 23.37 0.81 11.41
N ASP A 632 23.47 -0.15 10.50
CA ASP A 632 23.90 0.10 9.13
C ASP A 632 22.88 0.95 8.34
N TRP A 633 23.34 1.56 7.24
CA TRP A 633 22.44 2.24 6.31
C TRP A 633 21.53 1.20 5.64
N ASN A 634 20.23 1.38 5.78
CA ASN A 634 19.22 0.52 5.16
C ASN A 634 18.37 1.31 4.18
N SER A 635 18.10 0.76 3.00
CA SER A 635 17.14 1.39 2.08
C SER A 635 15.71 1.10 2.52
N ILE A 636 14.89 2.14 2.57
CA ILE A 636 13.43 2.01 2.70
C ILE A 636 12.73 2.16 1.34
N GLY A 637 13.49 2.05 0.25
CA GLY A 637 13.00 2.17 -1.12
C GLY A 637 12.57 3.60 -1.48
N GLY A 638 11.58 3.69 -2.37
CA GLY A 638 11.14 4.95 -2.97
C GLY A 638 12.10 5.47 -4.05
N VAL A 639 11.63 6.45 -4.82
CA VAL A 639 12.44 7.25 -5.75
C VAL A 639 12.07 8.70 -5.52
N VAL A 640 12.97 9.44 -4.88
CA VAL A 640 12.71 10.81 -4.42
C VAL A 640 13.50 11.82 -5.24
N THR A 641 13.04 13.07 -5.24
CA THR A 641 13.66 14.17 -5.99
C THR A 641 14.33 15.23 -5.12
N ASP A 642 14.17 15.14 -3.80
CA ASP A 642 14.77 16.04 -2.81
C ASP A 642 15.17 15.28 -1.54
N ALA A 643 15.81 16.00 -0.61
CA ALA A 643 16.10 15.48 0.71
C ALA A 643 14.81 15.01 1.41
N PRO A 644 14.78 13.78 1.97
CA PRO A 644 13.67 13.35 2.82
C PRO A 644 13.65 14.15 4.11
N VAL A 645 12.50 14.19 4.79
CA VAL A 645 12.29 14.83 6.08
C VAL A 645 11.94 13.78 7.11
N VAL A 646 12.76 13.67 8.15
CA VAL A 646 12.48 12.80 9.30
C VAL A 646 11.73 13.62 10.34
N HIS A 647 10.60 13.11 10.82
CA HIS A 647 9.79 13.77 11.83
C HIS A 647 9.41 12.79 12.94
N PRO A 648 9.62 13.13 14.23
CA PRO A 648 9.28 12.24 15.34
C PRO A 648 7.76 12.12 15.46
N ARG A 649 7.25 10.90 15.69
CA ARG A 649 5.83 10.64 15.92
C ARG A 649 5.60 10.17 17.34
N GLY A 650 5.56 11.15 18.25
CA GLY A 650 5.50 10.87 19.69
C GLY A 650 6.80 10.25 20.20
N GLY A 651 6.70 9.34 21.17
CA GLY A 651 7.86 8.71 21.81
C GLY A 651 8.33 7.40 21.17
N GLU A 652 7.58 6.83 20.23
CA GLU A 652 7.70 5.41 19.85
C GLU A 652 8.38 5.17 18.49
N ARG A 653 8.36 6.15 17.59
CA ARG A 653 8.92 6.03 16.24
C ARG A 653 9.14 7.40 15.57
N ALA A 654 9.80 7.39 14.43
CA ALA A 654 9.90 8.52 13.51
C ALA A 654 9.33 8.14 12.14
N ALA A 655 8.72 9.09 11.46
CA ALA A 655 8.24 8.94 10.09
C ALA A 655 9.16 9.69 9.12
N VAL A 656 9.21 9.25 7.87
CA VAL A 656 9.95 9.88 6.79
C VAL A 656 8.98 10.41 5.74
N PHE A 657 9.12 11.68 5.40
CA PHE A 657 8.33 12.34 4.36
C PHE A 657 9.24 12.67 3.18
N ALA A 658 8.80 12.44 1.97
CA ALA A 658 9.61 12.73 0.79
C ALA A 658 8.77 13.12 -0.43
N ARG A 659 9.39 13.89 -1.31
CA ARG A 659 8.82 14.24 -2.61
C ARG A 659 9.19 13.19 -3.65
N GLY A 660 8.19 12.57 -4.26
CA GLY A 660 8.37 11.61 -5.35
C GLY A 660 8.76 12.26 -6.68
N THR A 661 8.99 11.45 -7.70
CA THR A 661 9.30 11.92 -9.08
C THR A 661 8.14 12.62 -9.77
N ASN A 662 6.90 12.36 -9.34
CA ASN A 662 5.69 13.07 -9.75
C ASN A 662 5.45 14.39 -8.98
N ALA A 663 6.42 14.82 -8.16
CA ALA A 663 6.32 15.99 -7.29
C ALA A 663 5.18 15.93 -6.25
N SER A 664 4.69 14.73 -5.94
CA SER A 664 3.74 14.47 -4.86
C SER A 664 4.43 14.06 -3.56
N LEU A 665 3.69 14.19 -2.45
CA LEU A 665 4.18 13.87 -1.12
C LEU A 665 3.95 12.40 -0.83
N TYR A 666 4.94 11.75 -0.24
CA TYR A 666 4.84 10.40 0.30
C TYR A 666 5.29 10.39 1.76
N ALA A 667 4.70 9.51 2.56
CA ALA A 667 5.11 9.26 3.94
C ALA A 667 5.43 7.77 4.14
N TYR A 668 6.50 7.48 4.86
CA TYR A 668 6.89 6.16 5.35
C TYR A 668 6.86 6.22 6.87
N ASP A 669 6.16 5.29 7.51
CA ASP A 669 5.82 5.32 8.94
C ASP A 669 6.59 4.32 9.81
#